data_AF-A0A7C8N5V1-F1
#
_entry.id   AF-A0A7C8N5V1-F1
#
_cell.length_a   1.000
_cell.length_b   1.000
_cell.length_c   1.000
_cell.angle_alpha   90.00
_cell.angle_beta   90.00
_cell.angle_gamma   90.00
#
_symmetry.space_group_name_H-M   'P 1'
#
loop_
_entity.id
_entity.type
_entity.pdbx_description
1 polymer ?
#
loop_
_entity_poly.entity_id
_entity_poly.type
_entity_poly.pdbx_seq_one_letter_code
_entity_poly.pdbx_strand_id
1 'polypeptide(L)'
;MMHRVFSSTLALLAASVSLLGKAAEAKLVFAHYLVGGIDGNTDHAQQDIEQAVEAGFDAFALNIGRPTEDWLRSAVNQLFNYADTRDDFKLFFSFDFYQTNDINTHAELYKQYAGRSSYLRYGDANLPVVSSYSGGGIGIDAWKNFKTANNVYLIPNPESDGTYYSEPQTFFQNWGDAIDGVFSWETNWPDAVKTAADAAGKSYVMGLSSLQYKHCCGDSWYRSGETTLLERMNQILQVSPEFVEVITWNDAGESHYVGPSWPETVTEEILQYGDTDAIPHNGWQPLISSFIKAFKDGASDTSSLAPTNGASFAGAFWYRGVLKSCINNGADGTPRGSGGARDTVVYAVILPAGSQGFQIRVSSGDQVLATQSVAPGLSYNSIEGLKIGGQLLELLDSSGNVVAKASSKVDVSDQPTNGFCNFNYYVAEVDPLIHSYSHLADFPRAADALHTLKKVASLVKPLMRARGWKVGQLTEFYPNQQNLLGLNVDRGQRICLRLRYPGDRNQFLPIGQVADTMLHELAHNVHGPHDAKFHALWNQLRDEHLSLTLKGYTGEGFLSEGHRLGGGSIPMHEARRLARVAAEKRQTLSSGSGQRLGGATPRPGQDIRNVIGDAVERRNRTLQGCANDNQTQDEIVEIANTATRNGFRTQADEDAANDAAIAQVLWEIAQEEELAENRAPYMPPNTASDANRDPYKPSMNSHLSHLVKMCAMATGVRIEASTDLVKSYRQDL
;
A
#
# COMPACT_ATOMS: atom_id res chain seq x y z
N MET A 1 16.76 -57.31 44.71
CA MET A 1 16.60 -56.23 45.72
C MET A 1 17.86 -55.39 45.70
N MET A 2 17.90 -54.10 45.44
CA MET A 2 16.92 -53.12 44.97
C MET A 2 17.78 -51.95 44.45
N HIS A 3 17.99 -51.87 43.14
CA HIS A 3 18.40 -50.64 42.46
C HIS A 3 17.11 -49.89 42.13
N ARG A 4 16.79 -48.80 42.84
CA ARG A 4 15.69 -47.87 42.47
C ARG A 4 15.60 -46.68 43.44
N VAL A 5 16.57 -45.77 43.41
CA VAL A 5 16.37 -44.36 43.81
C VAL A 5 17.50 -43.58 43.13
N PHE A 6 17.21 -42.78 42.10
CA PHE A 6 18.05 -41.68 41.53
C PHE A 6 17.72 -41.40 40.05
N SER A 7 16.47 -41.62 39.61
CA SER A 7 16.04 -41.24 38.25
C SER A 7 14.68 -40.53 38.20
N SER A 8 14.15 -40.09 39.34
CA SER A 8 12.77 -39.57 39.45
C SER A 8 12.66 -38.08 39.78
N THR A 9 13.77 -37.37 40.03
CA THR A 9 13.74 -35.92 40.33
C THR A 9 14.05 -35.00 39.14
N LEU A 10 14.73 -35.49 38.10
CA LEU A 10 14.97 -34.71 36.87
C LEU A 10 13.79 -34.75 35.88
N ALA A 11 12.96 -35.80 35.93
CA ALA A 11 11.78 -35.93 35.08
C ALA A 11 10.61 -35.05 35.56
N LEU A 12 10.53 -34.71 36.86
CA LEU A 12 9.48 -33.83 37.37
C LEU A 12 9.74 -32.34 37.12
N LEU A 13 10.99 -31.88 36.97
CA LEU A 13 11.27 -30.49 36.55
C LEU A 13 11.12 -30.29 35.04
N ALA A 14 11.34 -31.33 34.22
CA ALA A 14 11.09 -31.25 32.77
C ALA A 14 9.59 -31.35 32.42
N ALA A 15 8.79 -32.03 33.26
CA ALA A 15 7.34 -32.17 33.10
C ALA A 15 6.50 -31.02 33.72
N SER A 16 7.14 -30.09 34.44
CA SER A 16 6.48 -28.89 34.99
C SER A 16 6.82 -27.60 34.25
N VAL A 17 7.64 -27.67 33.20
CA VAL A 17 7.87 -26.58 32.21
C VAL A 17 7.08 -26.82 30.91
N SER A 18 6.36 -27.95 30.80
CA SER A 18 5.52 -28.30 29.65
C SER A 18 4.02 -28.06 29.87
N LEU A 19 3.65 -27.39 30.96
CA LEU A 19 2.31 -26.85 31.19
C LEU A 19 2.44 -25.32 31.27
N LEU A 20 1.79 -24.63 30.33
CA LEU A 20 1.76 -23.17 30.13
C LEU A 20 2.89 -22.57 29.27
N GLY A 21 3.13 -23.19 28.13
CA GLY A 21 3.33 -22.41 26.91
C GLY A 21 2.19 -22.73 25.97
N LYS A 22 1.01 -22.08 26.13
CA LYS A 22 0.18 -21.91 24.93
C LYS A 22 1.11 -21.20 23.95
N ALA A 23 1.43 -21.83 22.83
CA ALA A 23 2.02 -21.09 21.73
C ALA A 23 1.14 -19.84 21.56
N ALA A 24 1.73 -18.64 21.59
CA ALA A 24 0.95 -17.42 21.44
C ALA A 24 0.12 -17.59 20.15
N GLU A 25 -1.20 -17.62 20.31
CA GLU A 25 -2.11 -17.83 19.19
C GLU A 25 -1.92 -16.64 18.25
N ALA A 26 -1.78 -16.89 16.95
CA ALA A 26 -1.48 -15.83 16.00
C ALA A 26 -2.63 -14.83 15.98
N LYS A 27 -2.31 -13.55 16.22
CA LYS A 27 -3.24 -12.44 16.05
C LYS A 27 -3.56 -12.25 14.57
N LEU A 28 -4.85 -12.17 14.24
CA LEU A 28 -5.29 -11.95 12.86
C LEU A 28 -6.05 -10.63 12.73
N VAL A 29 -5.92 -9.99 11.57
CA VAL A 29 -6.65 -8.80 11.20
C VAL A 29 -7.40 -9.04 9.90
N PHE A 30 -8.71 -8.82 9.94
CA PHE A 30 -9.62 -8.98 8.81
C PHE A 30 -10.08 -7.62 8.30
N ALA A 31 -10.54 -7.55 7.06
CA ALA A 31 -11.37 -6.45 6.59
C ALA A 31 -12.77 -6.98 6.25
N HIS A 32 -13.81 -6.29 6.72
CA HIS A 32 -15.18 -6.60 6.37
C HIS A 32 -15.43 -6.19 4.92
N TYR A 33 -15.84 -7.14 4.08
CA TYR A 33 -15.98 -6.93 2.63
C TYR A 33 -17.45 -7.02 2.23
N LEU A 34 -17.99 -5.94 1.68
CA LEU A 34 -19.35 -5.86 1.19
C LEU A 34 -19.40 -6.51 -0.19
N VAL A 35 -19.97 -7.71 -0.26
CA VAL A 35 -20.06 -8.45 -1.53
C VAL A 35 -21.15 -7.84 -2.40
N GLY A 36 -20.73 -7.00 -3.36
CA GLY A 36 -21.53 -6.56 -4.50
C GLY A 36 -21.30 -7.42 -5.74
N GLY A 37 -22.00 -7.12 -6.84
CA GLY A 37 -21.74 -7.76 -8.13
C GLY A 37 -20.43 -7.26 -8.72
N ILE A 38 -19.48 -8.17 -8.98
CA ILE A 38 -18.21 -7.86 -9.64
C ILE A 38 -18.31 -8.28 -11.11
N ASP A 39 -17.98 -7.38 -12.04
CA ASP A 39 -17.94 -7.71 -13.47
C ASP A 39 -16.87 -8.77 -13.73
N GLY A 40 -17.27 -9.93 -14.26
CA GLY A 40 -16.37 -11.05 -14.53
C GLY A 40 -15.34 -10.80 -15.64
N ASN A 41 -15.35 -9.63 -16.29
CA ASN A 41 -14.33 -9.21 -17.25
C ASN A 41 -13.25 -8.30 -16.65
N THR A 42 -13.36 -7.95 -15.37
CA THR A 42 -12.38 -7.13 -14.66
C THR A 42 -11.50 -7.97 -13.75
N ASP A 43 -10.43 -7.38 -13.25
CA ASP A 43 -9.51 -7.94 -12.26
C ASP A 43 -9.77 -7.37 -10.85
N HIS A 44 -10.94 -6.78 -10.61
CA HIS A 44 -11.29 -6.10 -9.37
C HIS A 44 -11.12 -6.97 -8.11
N ALA A 45 -11.58 -8.24 -8.15
CA ALA A 45 -11.39 -9.18 -7.04
C ALA A 45 -9.90 -9.46 -6.75
N GLN A 46 -9.06 -9.49 -7.78
CA GLN A 46 -7.61 -9.62 -7.63
C GLN A 46 -7.02 -8.35 -7.02
N GLN A 47 -7.40 -7.17 -7.53
CA GLN A 47 -6.93 -5.88 -7.02
C GLN A 47 -7.25 -5.71 -5.53
N ASP A 48 -8.47 -6.05 -5.12
CA ASP A 48 -8.88 -5.98 -3.71
C ASP A 48 -8.02 -6.87 -2.81
N ILE A 49 -7.81 -8.13 -3.20
CA ILE A 49 -7.03 -9.07 -2.41
C ILE A 49 -5.55 -8.67 -2.37
N GLU A 50 -4.97 -8.21 -3.48
CA GLU A 50 -3.57 -7.77 -3.52
C GLU A 50 -3.34 -6.58 -2.61
N GLN A 51 -4.16 -5.54 -2.69
CA GLN A 51 -4.04 -4.37 -1.83
C GLN A 51 -4.27 -4.73 -0.36
N ALA A 52 -5.22 -5.61 -0.05
CA ALA A 52 -5.46 -6.04 1.33
C ALA A 52 -4.28 -6.82 1.92
N VAL A 53 -3.66 -7.73 1.14
CA VAL A 53 -2.42 -8.39 1.54
C VAL A 53 -1.32 -7.36 1.78
N GLU A 54 -1.22 -6.34 0.92
CA GLU A 54 -0.20 -5.32 1.02
C GLU A 54 -0.36 -4.41 2.25
N ALA A 55 -1.60 -4.12 2.62
CA ALA A 55 -1.92 -3.46 3.88
C ALA A 55 -1.72 -4.36 5.12
N GLY A 56 -1.47 -5.67 4.91
CA GLY A 56 -1.16 -6.64 5.96
C GLY A 56 -2.37 -7.42 6.49
N PHE A 57 -3.54 -7.31 5.86
CA PHE A 57 -4.72 -8.09 6.24
C PHE A 57 -4.52 -9.58 6.00
N ASP A 58 -5.09 -10.42 6.87
CA ASP A 58 -5.03 -11.89 6.75
C ASP A 58 -6.21 -12.46 5.98
N ALA A 59 -7.36 -11.78 6.03
CA ALA A 59 -8.56 -12.26 5.36
C ALA A 59 -9.60 -11.17 5.07
N PHE A 60 -10.48 -11.46 4.13
CA PHE A 60 -11.78 -10.80 4.06
C PHE A 60 -12.87 -11.58 4.78
N ALA A 61 -13.64 -10.87 5.61
CA ALA A 61 -14.92 -11.32 6.13
C ALA A 61 -16.00 -10.94 5.11
N LEU A 62 -16.38 -11.89 4.24
CA LEU A 62 -17.30 -11.65 3.13
C LEU A 62 -18.73 -11.51 3.66
N ASN A 63 -19.30 -10.33 3.53
CA ASN A 63 -20.69 -10.05 3.87
C ASN A 63 -21.63 -10.74 2.87
N ILE A 64 -22.37 -11.75 3.35
CA ILE A 64 -23.31 -12.52 2.53
C ILE A 64 -24.73 -12.05 2.85
N GLY A 65 -25.23 -11.03 2.15
CA GLY A 65 -26.59 -10.53 2.33
C GLY A 65 -27.66 -11.25 1.52
N ARG A 66 -27.31 -11.75 0.32
CA ARG A 66 -28.26 -12.40 -0.61
C ARG A 66 -27.72 -13.72 -1.16
N PRO A 67 -27.62 -14.76 -0.32
CA PRO A 67 -26.93 -16.02 -0.66
C PRO A 67 -27.49 -16.79 -1.88
N THR A 68 -28.70 -16.48 -2.34
CA THR A 68 -29.32 -17.14 -3.52
C THR A 68 -29.04 -16.43 -4.85
N GLU A 69 -28.55 -15.19 -4.82
CA GLU A 69 -28.40 -14.38 -6.03
C GLU A 69 -27.18 -14.78 -6.87
N ASP A 70 -27.35 -14.86 -8.19
CA ASP A 70 -26.30 -15.28 -9.12
C ASP A 70 -25.11 -14.30 -9.14
N TRP A 71 -25.38 -13.00 -9.07
CA TRP A 71 -24.34 -11.97 -9.05
C TRP A 71 -23.46 -12.08 -7.80
N LEU A 72 -24.04 -12.42 -6.64
CA LEU A 72 -23.29 -12.61 -5.39
C LEU A 72 -22.44 -13.87 -5.47
N ARG A 73 -23.04 -14.97 -5.95
CA ARG A 73 -22.31 -16.24 -6.15
C ARG A 73 -21.16 -16.06 -7.15
N SER A 74 -21.34 -15.26 -8.19
CA SER A 74 -20.30 -14.91 -9.16
C SER A 74 -19.15 -14.16 -8.48
N ALA A 75 -19.44 -13.09 -7.73
CA ALA A 75 -18.43 -12.31 -7.02
C ALA A 75 -17.64 -13.15 -6.01
N VAL A 76 -18.34 -13.96 -5.20
CA VAL A 76 -17.71 -14.89 -4.26
C VAL A 76 -16.79 -15.88 -4.99
N ASN A 77 -17.23 -16.43 -6.13
CA ASN A 77 -16.39 -17.32 -6.94
C ASN A 77 -15.12 -16.64 -7.44
N GLN A 78 -15.21 -15.39 -7.91
CA GLN A 78 -14.06 -14.62 -8.38
C GLN A 78 -13.04 -14.40 -7.25
N LEU A 79 -13.51 -13.95 -6.07
CA LEU A 79 -12.67 -13.77 -4.88
C LEU A 79 -11.97 -15.08 -4.46
N PHE A 80 -12.72 -16.17 -4.32
CA PHE A 80 -12.13 -17.47 -3.94
C PHE A 80 -11.20 -18.04 -5.01
N ASN A 81 -11.48 -17.83 -6.30
CA ASN A 81 -10.61 -18.29 -7.39
C ASN A 81 -9.24 -17.62 -7.31
N TYR A 82 -9.20 -16.30 -7.09
CA TYR A 82 -7.93 -15.61 -6.93
C TYR A 82 -7.25 -15.96 -5.60
N ALA A 83 -7.99 -15.97 -4.49
CA ALA A 83 -7.45 -16.32 -3.17
C ALA A 83 -6.88 -17.75 -3.11
N ASP A 84 -7.43 -18.71 -3.84
CA ASP A 84 -6.90 -20.08 -3.92
C ASP A 84 -5.53 -20.18 -4.62
N THR A 85 -5.11 -19.13 -5.35
CA THR A 85 -3.75 -19.04 -5.90
C THR A 85 -2.73 -18.56 -4.88
N ARG A 86 -3.17 -18.22 -3.66
CA ARG A 86 -2.37 -17.58 -2.61
C ARG A 86 -2.37 -18.41 -1.33
N ASP A 87 -1.21 -18.48 -0.69
CA ASP A 87 -1.06 -19.12 0.62
C ASP A 87 -1.25 -18.13 1.78
N ASP A 88 -1.04 -16.84 1.52
CA ASP A 88 -0.91 -15.74 2.48
C ASP A 88 -2.19 -14.92 2.73
N PHE A 89 -3.29 -15.23 2.03
CA PHE A 89 -4.58 -14.56 2.23
C PHE A 89 -5.73 -15.57 2.31
N LYS A 90 -6.75 -15.25 3.11
CA LYS A 90 -7.92 -16.11 3.32
C LYS A 90 -9.23 -15.35 3.13
N LEU A 91 -10.31 -16.10 3.04
CA LEU A 91 -11.68 -15.58 2.96
C LEU A 91 -12.56 -16.39 3.92
N PHE A 92 -13.55 -15.76 4.53
CA PHE A 92 -14.59 -16.48 5.27
C PHE A 92 -15.92 -15.76 5.18
N PHE A 93 -17.00 -16.44 5.56
CA PHE A 93 -18.35 -15.86 5.44
C PHE A 93 -18.79 -15.20 6.73
N SER A 94 -19.25 -13.95 6.58
CA SER A 94 -20.07 -13.22 7.53
C SER A 94 -21.51 -13.20 7.03
N PHE A 95 -22.39 -13.98 7.64
CA PHE A 95 -23.81 -14.03 7.25
C PHE A 95 -24.54 -12.75 7.64
N ASP A 96 -25.14 -12.06 6.67
CA ASP A 96 -25.92 -10.85 6.93
C ASP A 96 -27.41 -11.19 7.09
N PHE A 97 -27.81 -11.30 8.36
CA PHE A 97 -29.18 -11.59 8.76
C PHE A 97 -30.10 -10.38 8.72
N TYR A 98 -29.55 -9.18 8.52
CA TYR A 98 -30.38 -8.00 8.27
C TYR A 98 -30.98 -8.06 6.86
N GLN A 99 -30.24 -8.55 5.86
CA GLN A 99 -30.77 -8.74 4.51
C GLN A 99 -31.49 -10.08 4.31
N THR A 100 -30.93 -11.19 4.79
CA THR A 100 -31.58 -12.51 4.67
C THR A 100 -31.65 -13.19 6.04
N ASN A 101 -32.81 -13.14 6.69
CA ASN A 101 -32.98 -13.74 8.01
C ASN A 101 -33.27 -15.26 7.97
N ASP A 102 -32.43 -16.04 7.28
CA ASP A 102 -32.51 -17.51 7.23
C ASP A 102 -31.11 -18.15 7.23
N ILE A 103 -30.78 -18.83 8.32
CA ILE A 103 -29.50 -19.51 8.50
C ILE A 103 -29.32 -20.71 7.56
N ASN A 104 -30.41 -21.34 7.10
CA ASN A 104 -30.30 -22.52 6.23
C ASN A 104 -29.85 -22.12 4.82
N THR A 105 -30.44 -21.06 4.27
CA THR A 105 -30.02 -20.52 2.97
C THR A 105 -28.54 -20.10 2.99
N HIS A 106 -28.07 -19.50 4.08
CA HIS A 106 -26.65 -19.22 4.27
C HIS A 106 -25.79 -20.48 4.35
N ALA A 107 -26.24 -21.50 5.10
CA ALA A 107 -25.56 -22.78 5.24
C ALA A 107 -25.40 -23.51 3.88
N GLU A 108 -26.39 -23.40 2.99
CA GLU A 108 -26.32 -23.98 1.64
C GLU A 108 -25.23 -23.33 0.77
N LEU A 109 -25.03 -22.01 0.88
CA LEU A 109 -23.91 -21.35 0.22
C LEU A 109 -22.59 -21.74 0.88
N TYR A 110 -22.51 -21.66 2.21
CA TYR A 110 -21.32 -22.02 3.00
C TYR A 110 -20.73 -23.38 2.62
N LYS A 111 -21.58 -24.41 2.52
CA LYS A 111 -21.15 -25.78 2.18
C LYS A 111 -20.43 -25.89 0.84
N GLN A 112 -20.66 -24.95 -0.08
CA GLN A 112 -20.02 -24.94 -1.40
C GLN A 112 -18.57 -24.42 -1.33
N TYR A 113 -18.23 -23.60 -0.33
CA TYR A 113 -16.94 -22.92 -0.22
C TYR A 113 -16.09 -23.36 0.96
N ALA A 114 -16.67 -23.96 2.00
CA ALA A 114 -15.95 -24.36 3.22
C ALA A 114 -14.76 -25.31 2.99
N GLY A 115 -14.73 -26.00 1.84
CA GLY A 115 -13.65 -26.88 1.42
C GLY A 115 -12.51 -26.20 0.63
N ARG A 116 -12.63 -24.91 0.28
CA ARG A 116 -11.61 -24.16 -0.47
C ARG A 116 -10.33 -23.99 0.36
N SER A 117 -9.17 -24.03 -0.29
CA SER A 117 -7.86 -23.87 0.37
C SER A 117 -7.65 -22.48 0.97
N SER A 118 -8.29 -21.48 0.37
CA SER A 118 -8.31 -20.11 0.87
C SER A 118 -9.39 -19.84 1.92
N TYR A 119 -10.23 -20.82 2.27
CA TYR A 119 -11.21 -20.61 3.34
C TYR A 119 -10.51 -20.55 4.71
N LEU A 120 -10.71 -19.47 5.47
CA LEU A 120 -10.07 -19.28 6.77
C LEU A 120 -10.46 -20.40 7.72
N ARG A 121 -9.45 -20.95 8.40
CA ARG A 121 -9.62 -21.96 9.44
C ARG A 121 -8.88 -21.54 10.70
N TYR A 122 -9.43 -21.88 11.86
CA TYR A 122 -8.88 -21.46 13.14
C TYR A 122 -9.19 -22.46 14.27
N GLY A 123 -8.51 -22.26 15.40
CA GLY A 123 -8.61 -23.05 16.63
C GLY A 123 -7.86 -24.37 16.55
N ASP A 124 -7.75 -25.06 17.69
CA ASP A 124 -7.00 -26.32 17.82
C ASP A 124 -7.48 -27.41 16.84
N ALA A 125 -8.77 -27.40 16.50
CA ALA A 125 -9.38 -28.33 15.57
C ALA A 125 -9.32 -27.88 14.09
N ASN A 126 -8.73 -26.72 13.80
CA ASN A 126 -8.57 -26.14 12.45
C ASN A 126 -9.89 -26.08 11.66
N LEU A 127 -10.93 -25.55 12.31
CA LEU A 127 -12.30 -25.52 11.80
C LEU A 127 -12.54 -24.29 10.90
N PRO A 128 -13.39 -24.39 9.86
CA PRO A 128 -13.76 -23.24 9.04
C PRO A 128 -14.41 -22.15 9.89
N VAL A 129 -13.95 -20.90 9.74
CA VAL A 129 -14.47 -19.75 10.48
C VAL A 129 -15.78 -19.26 9.86
N VAL A 130 -16.79 -18.98 10.68
CA VAL A 130 -18.03 -18.31 10.26
C VAL A 130 -18.35 -17.19 11.25
N SER A 131 -18.64 -16.00 10.73
CA SER A 131 -19.17 -14.87 11.50
C SER A 131 -20.55 -14.45 10.99
N SER A 132 -21.07 -13.34 11.49
CA SER A 132 -22.32 -12.77 11.02
C SER A 132 -22.37 -11.26 11.22
N TYR A 133 -23.32 -10.63 10.56
CA TYR A 133 -23.87 -9.32 10.91
C TYR A 133 -25.30 -9.49 11.40
N SER A 134 -25.65 -8.88 12.54
CA SER A 134 -26.98 -8.99 13.17
C SER A 134 -27.40 -10.42 13.55
N GLY A 135 -26.46 -11.24 14.02
CA GLY A 135 -26.70 -12.66 14.33
C GLY A 135 -27.37 -12.96 15.67
N GLY A 136 -27.45 -11.99 16.58
CA GLY A 136 -28.01 -12.19 17.93
C GLY A 136 -29.48 -12.64 17.94
N GLY A 137 -30.27 -12.19 16.97
CA GLY A 137 -31.69 -12.49 16.84
C GLY A 137 -32.02 -13.90 16.31
N ILE A 138 -31.02 -14.66 15.83
CA ILE A 138 -31.20 -16.03 15.32
C ILE A 138 -31.46 -17.03 16.44
N GLY A 139 -30.97 -16.74 17.65
CA GLY A 139 -31.14 -17.57 18.84
C GLY A 139 -30.08 -18.67 19.02
N ILE A 140 -29.81 -18.98 20.28
CA ILE A 140 -28.73 -19.87 20.73
C ILE A 140 -28.87 -21.28 20.13
N ASP A 141 -30.08 -21.85 20.14
CA ASP A 141 -30.32 -23.21 19.64
C ASP A 141 -30.07 -23.34 18.13
N ALA A 142 -30.46 -22.32 17.35
CA ALA A 142 -30.22 -22.30 15.92
C ALA A 142 -28.72 -22.23 15.59
N TRP A 143 -27.98 -21.37 16.29
CA TRP A 143 -26.52 -21.31 16.16
C TRP A 143 -25.82 -22.59 16.59
N LYS A 144 -26.24 -23.18 17.71
CA LYS A 144 -25.70 -24.46 18.21
C LYS A 144 -25.94 -25.60 17.23
N ASN A 145 -27.14 -25.66 16.62
CA ASN A 145 -27.47 -26.63 15.60
C ASN A 145 -26.63 -26.42 14.33
N PHE A 146 -26.49 -25.17 13.87
CA PHE A 146 -25.63 -24.84 12.72
C PHE A 146 -24.17 -25.23 12.98
N LYS A 147 -23.63 -24.86 14.15
CA LYS A 147 -22.25 -25.19 14.56
C LYS A 147 -22.00 -26.69 14.55
N THR A 148 -22.90 -27.46 15.16
CA THR A 148 -22.80 -28.92 15.23
C THR A 148 -22.92 -29.57 13.85
N ALA A 149 -23.87 -29.10 13.02
CA ALA A 149 -24.12 -29.68 11.71
C ALA A 149 -23.03 -29.40 10.68
N ASN A 150 -22.31 -28.28 10.83
CA ASN A 150 -21.30 -27.82 9.86
C ASN A 150 -19.86 -27.90 10.38
N ASN A 151 -19.66 -28.19 11.67
CA ASN A 151 -18.35 -28.29 12.32
C ASN A 151 -17.46 -27.06 12.07
N VAL A 152 -17.91 -25.90 12.55
CA VAL A 152 -17.30 -24.58 12.33
C VAL A 152 -16.72 -23.98 13.60
N TYR A 153 -15.76 -23.06 13.42
CA TYR A 153 -15.36 -22.09 14.43
C TYR A 153 -16.30 -20.86 14.33
N LEU A 154 -17.21 -20.71 15.29
CA LEU A 154 -18.32 -19.76 15.17
C LEU A 154 -18.10 -18.50 16.00
N ILE A 155 -18.06 -17.35 15.33
CA ILE A 155 -17.83 -16.01 15.89
C ILE A 155 -18.92 -15.01 15.44
N PRO A 156 -20.19 -15.19 15.86
CA PRO A 156 -21.28 -14.36 15.36
C PRO A 156 -21.18 -12.95 15.94
N ASN A 157 -21.80 -11.99 15.25
CA ASN A 157 -22.13 -10.69 15.84
C ASN A 157 -23.42 -10.79 16.65
N PRO A 158 -23.38 -10.69 17.99
CA PRO A 158 -24.53 -10.98 18.84
C PRO A 158 -25.31 -9.73 19.25
N GLU A 159 -25.03 -8.54 18.71
CA GLU A 159 -25.45 -7.26 19.28
C GLU A 159 -26.97 -7.03 19.41
N SER A 160 -27.79 -7.81 18.69
CA SER A 160 -29.24 -7.82 18.89
C SER A 160 -29.69 -8.59 20.15
N ASP A 161 -28.79 -9.30 20.82
CA ASP A 161 -29.00 -9.89 22.15
C ASP A 161 -28.90 -8.79 23.23
N GLY A 162 -30.00 -8.57 23.95
CA GLY A 162 -30.10 -7.50 24.93
C GLY A 162 -29.14 -7.62 26.13
N THR A 163 -28.52 -8.79 26.34
CA THR A 163 -27.55 -9.03 27.42
C THR A 163 -26.10 -8.81 27.01
N TYR A 164 -25.79 -8.74 25.71
CA TYR A 164 -24.41 -8.71 25.22
C TYR A 164 -23.58 -7.54 25.79
N TYR A 165 -24.11 -6.33 25.71
CA TYR A 165 -23.44 -5.13 26.25
C TYR A 165 -23.78 -4.86 27.71
N SER A 166 -24.98 -5.21 28.16
CA SER A 166 -25.48 -4.86 29.49
C SER A 166 -25.00 -5.82 30.58
N GLU A 167 -24.91 -7.11 30.26
CA GLU A 167 -24.55 -8.20 31.16
C GLU A 167 -23.65 -9.24 30.46
N PRO A 168 -22.45 -8.85 29.99
CA PRO A 168 -21.62 -9.70 29.11
C PRO A 168 -21.25 -11.06 29.74
N GLN A 169 -21.09 -11.12 31.06
CA GLN A 169 -20.85 -12.39 31.75
C GLN A 169 -22.05 -13.34 31.66
N THR A 170 -23.27 -12.83 31.86
CA THR A 170 -24.52 -13.58 31.69
C THR A 170 -24.68 -14.03 30.24
N PHE A 171 -24.36 -13.17 29.27
CA PHE A 171 -24.36 -13.49 27.85
C PHE A 171 -23.50 -14.74 27.55
N PHE A 172 -22.22 -14.74 27.97
CA PHE A 172 -21.33 -15.88 27.70
C PHE A 172 -21.73 -17.15 28.46
N GLN A 173 -22.34 -17.04 29.64
CA GLN A 173 -22.91 -18.19 30.35
C GLN A 173 -24.08 -18.81 29.59
N ASN A 174 -24.95 -17.99 29.00
CA ASN A 174 -26.12 -18.45 28.25
C ASN A 174 -25.73 -19.07 26.90
N TRP A 175 -24.86 -18.40 26.16
CA TRP A 175 -24.43 -18.85 24.84
C TRP A 175 -23.47 -20.04 24.91
N GLY A 176 -22.59 -20.09 25.91
CA GLY A 176 -21.76 -21.25 26.25
C GLY A 176 -21.07 -21.88 25.02
N ASP A 177 -21.33 -23.18 24.81
CA ASP A 177 -20.71 -23.96 23.71
C ASP A 177 -21.32 -23.68 22.32
N ALA A 178 -22.40 -22.90 22.24
CA ALA A 178 -23.01 -22.55 20.95
C ALA A 178 -22.06 -21.72 20.07
N ILE A 179 -21.07 -21.05 20.66
CA ILE A 179 -20.11 -20.16 19.99
C ILE A 179 -18.67 -20.43 20.44
N ASP A 180 -17.69 -20.03 19.65
CA ASP A 180 -16.26 -20.08 19.97
C ASP A 180 -15.70 -18.68 20.27
N GLY A 181 -16.36 -17.65 19.78
CA GLY A 181 -16.08 -16.26 20.08
C GLY A 181 -17.22 -15.36 19.65
N VAL A 182 -16.97 -14.05 19.62
CA VAL A 182 -17.93 -13.05 19.17
C VAL A 182 -17.24 -11.97 18.34
N PHE A 183 -18.02 -11.35 17.46
CA PHE A 183 -17.63 -10.15 16.74
C PHE A 183 -18.43 -8.93 17.21
N SER A 184 -17.75 -7.93 17.78
CA SER A 184 -18.34 -6.62 18.07
C SER A 184 -18.23 -5.71 16.85
N TRP A 185 -19.38 -5.35 16.28
CA TRP A 185 -19.49 -4.39 15.18
C TRP A 185 -19.33 -2.96 15.69
N GLU A 186 -19.93 -2.65 16.85
CA GLU A 186 -19.81 -1.33 17.46
C GLU A 186 -18.36 -1.08 17.92
N THR A 187 -17.74 -0.06 17.32
CA THR A 187 -16.32 0.24 17.50
C THR A 187 -16.03 1.11 18.71
N ASN A 188 -17.06 1.54 19.46
CA ASN A 188 -16.88 2.51 20.53
C ASN A 188 -16.66 1.95 21.95
N TRP A 189 -16.91 0.65 22.23
CA TRP A 189 -17.01 0.14 23.61
C TRP A 189 -16.45 -1.29 23.87
N PRO A 190 -15.12 -1.46 24.00
CA PRO A 190 -14.52 -2.81 24.01
C PRO A 190 -14.34 -3.50 25.38
N ASP A 191 -14.13 -2.76 26.48
CA ASP A 191 -13.43 -3.33 27.66
C ASP A 191 -14.21 -4.41 28.43
N ALA A 192 -15.51 -4.20 28.65
CA ALA A 192 -16.32 -5.10 29.49
C ALA A 192 -16.60 -6.45 28.79
N VAL A 193 -16.82 -6.42 27.47
CA VAL A 193 -17.13 -7.61 26.68
C VAL A 193 -15.89 -8.48 26.51
N LYS A 194 -14.73 -7.89 26.19
CA LYS A 194 -13.47 -8.65 26.09
C LYS A 194 -13.15 -9.38 27.39
N THR A 195 -13.25 -8.68 28.53
CA THR A 195 -12.99 -9.28 29.84
C THR A 195 -13.88 -10.51 30.09
N ALA A 196 -15.16 -10.44 29.71
CA ALA A 196 -16.08 -11.56 29.86
C ALA A 196 -15.80 -12.70 28.87
N ALA A 197 -15.39 -12.39 27.63
CA ALA A 197 -14.97 -13.38 26.64
C ALA A 197 -13.76 -14.18 27.14
N ASP A 198 -12.75 -13.49 27.70
CA ASP A 198 -11.56 -14.12 28.28
C ASP A 198 -11.90 -15.03 29.46
N ALA A 199 -12.78 -14.56 30.36
CA ALA A 199 -13.25 -15.36 31.48
C ALA A 199 -14.01 -16.63 31.03
N ALA A 200 -14.65 -16.58 29.86
CA ALA A 200 -15.34 -17.71 29.25
C ALA A 200 -14.46 -18.55 28.31
N GLY A 201 -13.20 -18.16 28.09
CA GLY A 201 -12.29 -18.82 27.14
C GLY A 201 -12.76 -18.72 25.69
N LYS A 202 -13.34 -17.58 25.30
CA LYS A 202 -13.89 -17.31 23.96
C LYS A 202 -13.07 -16.25 23.25
N SER A 203 -12.89 -16.38 21.93
CA SER A 203 -12.22 -15.35 21.14
C SER A 203 -13.06 -14.08 21.04
N TYR A 204 -12.39 -12.94 20.91
CA TYR A 204 -13.02 -11.65 20.67
C TYR A 204 -12.47 -11.02 19.40
N VAL A 205 -13.38 -10.65 18.49
CA VAL A 205 -13.08 -9.80 17.34
C VAL A 205 -13.52 -8.38 17.67
N MET A 206 -12.54 -7.47 17.76
CA MET A 206 -12.80 -6.06 17.99
C MET A 206 -12.89 -5.31 16.66
N GLY A 207 -14.00 -4.61 16.43
CA GLY A 207 -14.18 -3.76 15.25
C GLY A 207 -13.30 -2.50 15.28
N LEU A 208 -12.75 -2.12 14.12
CA LEU A 208 -12.03 -0.87 13.88
C LEU A 208 -12.68 -0.11 12.73
N SER A 209 -13.04 1.16 12.92
CA SER A 209 -13.66 1.99 11.89
C SER A 209 -13.27 3.46 12.07
N SER A 210 -13.58 4.30 11.08
CA SER A 210 -13.25 5.73 11.06
C SER A 210 -14.48 6.62 11.35
N LEU A 211 -15.05 7.25 10.32
CA LEU A 211 -16.34 7.95 10.36
C LEU A 211 -17.46 7.02 9.92
N GLN A 212 -18.71 7.46 10.04
CA GLN A 212 -19.78 6.95 9.16
C GLN A 212 -20.56 8.11 8.57
N TYR A 213 -20.77 8.09 7.26
CA TYR A 213 -21.63 9.03 6.57
C TYR A 213 -22.47 8.31 5.53
N LYS A 214 -23.77 8.57 5.57
CA LYS A 214 -24.73 8.05 4.60
C LYS A 214 -25.66 9.15 4.15
N HIS A 215 -25.97 9.16 2.86
CA HIS A 215 -26.98 10.00 2.29
C HIS A 215 -27.60 9.31 1.07
N CYS A 216 -28.31 8.21 1.30
CA CYS A 216 -28.96 7.46 0.24
C CYS A 216 -30.14 6.62 0.73
N CYS A 217 -30.94 6.12 -0.21
CA CYS A 217 -31.94 5.08 0.02
C CYS A 217 -33.01 5.48 1.06
N GLY A 218 -33.35 6.77 1.09
CA GLY A 218 -34.31 7.33 2.04
C GLY A 218 -33.78 7.51 3.45
N ASP A 219 -32.47 7.35 3.68
CA ASP A 219 -31.85 7.57 4.98
C ASP A 219 -30.58 8.43 4.91
N SER A 220 -30.31 9.18 5.99
CA SER A 220 -29.09 9.99 6.09
C SER A 220 -28.63 10.20 7.53
N TRP A 221 -27.35 9.93 7.76
CA TRP A 221 -26.70 10.13 9.05
C TRP A 221 -25.21 10.47 8.92
N TYR A 222 -24.69 11.02 10.00
CA TYR A 222 -23.28 11.34 10.19
C TYR A 222 -22.87 10.94 11.61
N ARG A 223 -21.83 10.11 11.71
CA ARG A 223 -21.12 9.81 12.95
C ARG A 223 -19.71 10.37 12.81
N SER A 224 -19.36 11.27 13.72
CA SER A 224 -18.06 11.95 13.75
C SER A 224 -16.90 10.96 13.85
N GLY A 225 -15.90 11.13 13.02
CA GLY A 225 -14.75 10.24 12.91
C GLY A 225 -13.40 10.93 13.00
N GLU A 226 -13.33 12.19 13.48
CA GLU A 226 -12.12 13.03 13.39
C GLU A 226 -10.86 12.28 13.80
N THR A 227 -10.72 11.88 15.07
CA THR A 227 -9.58 11.10 15.58
C THR A 227 -9.93 9.64 15.92
N THR A 228 -11.18 9.24 15.68
CA THR A 228 -11.73 7.94 16.10
C THR A 228 -10.88 6.77 15.64
N LEU A 229 -10.48 6.73 14.36
CA LEU A 229 -9.67 5.63 13.81
C LEU A 229 -8.40 5.38 14.65
N LEU A 230 -7.70 6.45 15.03
CA LEU A 230 -6.41 6.38 15.73
C LEU A 230 -6.58 6.06 17.22
N GLU A 231 -7.62 6.62 17.83
CA GLU A 231 -7.96 6.32 19.22
C GLU A 231 -8.34 4.85 19.37
N ARG A 232 -9.09 4.30 18.42
CA ARG A 232 -9.44 2.87 18.41
C ARG A 232 -8.25 1.98 18.11
N MET A 233 -7.34 2.36 17.21
CA MET A 233 -6.07 1.65 17.05
C MET A 233 -5.31 1.54 18.38
N ASN A 234 -5.16 2.63 19.12
CA ASN A 234 -4.48 2.60 20.42
C ASN A 234 -5.21 1.71 21.44
N GLN A 235 -6.53 1.80 21.52
CA GLN A 235 -7.32 0.96 22.42
C GLN A 235 -7.20 -0.52 22.07
N ILE A 236 -7.21 -0.89 20.79
CA ILE A 236 -7.02 -2.27 20.36
C ILE A 236 -5.66 -2.80 20.81
N LEU A 237 -4.59 -2.00 20.72
CA LEU A 237 -3.27 -2.40 21.21
C LEU A 237 -3.27 -2.63 22.74
N GLN A 238 -4.00 -1.82 23.49
CA GLN A 238 -4.14 -1.94 24.95
C GLN A 238 -4.99 -3.16 25.36
N VAL A 239 -6.11 -3.38 24.68
CA VAL A 239 -7.04 -4.50 24.91
C VAL A 239 -6.43 -5.81 24.43
N SER A 240 -5.65 -5.76 23.36
CA SER A 240 -4.98 -6.90 22.73
C SER A 240 -5.93 -8.09 22.45
N PRO A 241 -7.01 -7.89 21.66
CA PRO A 241 -7.90 -8.97 21.26
C PRO A 241 -7.20 -10.05 20.43
N GLU A 242 -7.83 -11.21 20.30
CA GLU A 242 -7.36 -12.28 19.42
C GLU A 242 -7.44 -11.84 17.95
N PHE A 243 -8.52 -11.12 17.61
CA PHE A 243 -8.79 -10.66 16.26
C PHE A 243 -9.20 -9.19 16.21
N VAL A 244 -8.92 -8.58 15.07
CA VAL A 244 -9.41 -7.24 14.71
C VAL A 244 -10.12 -7.34 13.37
N GLU A 245 -11.24 -6.66 13.23
CA GLU A 245 -11.91 -6.54 11.93
C GLU A 245 -12.08 -5.07 11.57
N VAL A 246 -11.46 -4.64 10.47
CA VAL A 246 -11.62 -3.30 9.93
C VAL A 246 -12.94 -3.21 9.18
N ILE A 247 -13.80 -2.32 9.64
CA ILE A 247 -15.15 -2.05 9.15
C ILE A 247 -15.04 -0.71 8.41
N THR A 248 -14.80 -0.70 7.10
CA THR A 248 -14.85 -1.83 6.14
C THR A 248 -13.77 -1.72 5.06
N TRP A 249 -13.62 -2.76 4.22
CA TRP A 249 -12.82 -2.67 2.99
C TRP A 249 -13.45 -1.70 2.00
N ASN A 250 -14.72 -1.89 1.61
CA ASN A 250 -15.32 -1.26 0.43
C ASN A 250 -16.75 -0.72 0.62
N ASP A 251 -17.22 -0.45 1.83
CA ASP A 251 -18.57 0.11 2.05
C ASP A 251 -18.63 1.63 1.80
N ALA A 252 -18.71 1.99 0.52
CA ALA A 252 -18.94 3.36 0.07
C ALA A 252 -20.30 3.94 0.50
N GLY A 253 -21.31 3.09 0.72
CA GLY A 253 -22.65 3.50 1.12
C GLY A 253 -22.72 4.04 2.56
N GLU A 254 -21.76 3.68 3.41
CA GLU A 254 -21.63 4.23 4.77
C GLU A 254 -20.33 4.99 5.00
N SER A 255 -19.54 5.20 3.94
CA SER A 255 -18.34 6.04 3.92
C SER A 255 -17.22 5.64 4.88
N HIS A 256 -17.19 4.39 5.34
CA HIS A 256 -16.18 3.87 6.27
C HIS A 256 -15.23 2.86 5.64
N TYR A 257 -15.12 2.88 4.32
CA TYR A 257 -14.19 2.06 3.54
C TYR A 257 -12.73 2.50 3.71
N VAL A 258 -11.81 1.56 3.51
CA VAL A 258 -10.35 1.81 3.51
C VAL A 258 -9.65 1.29 2.25
N GLY A 259 -10.36 0.53 1.42
CA GLY A 259 -9.97 0.08 0.08
C GLY A 259 -10.91 0.67 -0.99
N PRO A 260 -10.74 0.25 -2.26
CA PRO A 260 -11.57 0.74 -3.36
C PRO A 260 -12.99 0.19 -3.29
N SER A 261 -13.94 0.89 -3.91
CA SER A 261 -15.28 0.39 -4.18
C SER A 261 -15.59 0.59 -5.66
N TRP A 262 -15.85 -0.51 -6.36
CA TRP A 262 -16.04 -0.49 -7.80
C TRP A 262 -17.42 0.07 -8.17
N PRO A 263 -17.55 0.93 -9.20
CA PRO A 263 -18.82 1.58 -9.54
C PRO A 263 -19.97 0.59 -9.79
N GLU A 264 -19.69 -0.60 -10.30
CA GLU A 264 -20.71 -1.64 -10.53
C GLU A 264 -21.28 -2.26 -9.24
N THR A 265 -20.60 -2.07 -8.10
CA THR A 265 -21.01 -2.60 -6.79
C THR A 265 -21.91 -1.66 -6.01
N VAL A 266 -22.06 -0.40 -6.45
CA VAL A 266 -22.77 0.67 -5.74
C VAL A 266 -23.83 1.32 -6.63
N THR A 267 -24.76 2.04 -6.01
CA THR A 267 -25.82 2.76 -6.74
C THR A 267 -25.34 4.14 -7.19
N GLU A 268 -25.99 4.71 -8.21
CA GLU A 268 -25.74 6.09 -8.66
C GLU A 268 -25.92 7.14 -7.55
N GLU A 269 -26.80 6.86 -6.58
CA GLU A 269 -27.00 7.72 -5.41
C GLU A 269 -25.76 7.69 -4.48
N ILE A 270 -25.17 6.51 -4.27
CA ILE A 270 -23.95 6.35 -3.47
C ILE A 270 -22.74 6.96 -4.19
N LEU A 271 -22.63 6.81 -5.51
CA LEU A 271 -21.52 7.37 -6.29
C LEU A 271 -21.38 8.89 -6.15
N GLN A 272 -22.47 9.61 -5.85
CA GLN A 272 -22.41 11.05 -5.65
C GLN A 272 -21.57 11.47 -4.42
N TYR A 273 -21.37 10.58 -3.44
CA TYR A 273 -20.61 10.88 -2.22
C TYR A 273 -19.58 9.82 -1.79
N GLY A 274 -19.60 8.66 -2.43
CA GLY A 274 -18.77 7.50 -2.10
C GLY A 274 -18.02 6.93 -3.31
N ASP A 275 -17.95 7.64 -4.44
CA ASP A 275 -17.04 7.27 -5.53
C ASP A 275 -15.59 7.32 -5.04
N THR A 276 -14.95 6.16 -4.93
CA THR A 276 -13.63 6.03 -4.32
C THR A 276 -12.50 6.57 -5.21
N ASP A 277 -12.75 6.78 -6.51
CA ASP A 277 -11.78 7.47 -7.38
C ASP A 277 -11.78 8.98 -7.09
N ALA A 278 -12.97 9.55 -6.83
CA ALA A 278 -13.12 10.96 -6.51
C ALA A 278 -12.82 11.28 -5.04
N ILE A 279 -13.15 10.35 -4.14
CA ILE A 279 -13.10 10.52 -2.68
C ILE A 279 -12.33 9.34 -2.07
N PRO A 280 -11.06 9.11 -2.41
CA PRO A 280 -10.36 7.95 -1.90
C PRO A 280 -10.11 8.06 -0.39
N HIS A 281 -10.26 6.93 0.29
CA HIS A 281 -9.90 6.75 1.70
C HIS A 281 -8.59 5.97 1.90
N ASN A 282 -7.96 5.55 0.80
CA ASN A 282 -6.72 4.76 0.81
C ASN A 282 -5.55 5.49 1.51
N GLY A 283 -5.60 6.81 1.66
CA GLY A 283 -4.63 7.56 2.47
C GLY A 283 -4.54 7.09 3.93
N TRP A 284 -5.55 6.38 4.47
CA TRP A 284 -5.45 5.72 5.77
C TRP A 284 -4.68 4.39 5.75
N GLN A 285 -4.54 3.73 4.61
CA GLN A 285 -3.89 2.40 4.52
C GLN A 285 -2.47 2.37 5.08
N PRO A 286 -1.58 3.37 4.89
CA PRO A 286 -0.26 3.37 5.51
C PRO A 286 -0.31 3.37 7.06
N LEU A 287 -1.31 4.05 7.65
CA LEU A 287 -1.54 4.05 9.09
C LEU A 287 -2.06 2.69 9.56
N ILE A 288 -3.02 2.12 8.83
CA ILE A 288 -3.60 0.79 9.10
C ILE A 288 -2.52 -0.29 8.99
N SER A 289 -1.66 -0.22 7.98
CA SER A 289 -0.55 -1.16 7.79
C SER A 289 0.41 -1.14 8.97
N SER A 290 0.79 0.06 9.42
CA SER A 290 1.65 0.25 10.59
C SER A 290 1.00 -0.29 11.87
N PHE A 291 -0.31 -0.06 12.03
CA PHE A 291 -1.09 -0.60 13.13
C PHE A 291 -1.17 -2.14 13.09
N ILE A 292 -1.50 -2.73 11.94
CA ILE A 292 -1.62 -4.19 11.76
C ILE A 292 -0.30 -4.86 12.13
N LYS A 293 0.81 -4.33 11.62
CA LYS A 293 2.15 -4.83 11.95
C LYS A 293 2.39 -4.77 13.46
N ALA A 294 2.17 -3.61 14.09
CA ALA A 294 2.40 -3.45 15.52
C ALA A 294 1.49 -4.36 16.36
N PHE A 295 0.22 -4.49 15.98
CA PHE A 295 -0.73 -5.38 16.66
C PHE A 295 -0.28 -6.84 16.62
N LYS A 296 0.11 -7.32 15.43
CA LYS A 296 0.65 -8.68 15.23
C LYS A 296 1.97 -8.90 15.97
N ASP A 297 2.81 -7.88 16.06
CA ASP A 297 4.06 -7.90 16.84
C ASP A 297 3.82 -7.82 18.37
N GLY A 298 2.57 -7.64 18.82
CA GLY A 298 2.21 -7.60 20.24
C GLY A 298 2.44 -6.25 20.92
N ALA A 299 2.43 -5.15 20.16
CA ALA A 299 2.51 -3.81 20.72
C ALA A 299 1.35 -3.51 21.69
N SER A 300 1.65 -2.73 22.74
CA SER A 300 0.69 -2.32 23.77
C SER A 300 0.13 -0.92 23.58
N ASP A 301 0.76 -0.10 22.72
CA ASP A 301 0.39 1.28 22.46
C ASP A 301 0.96 1.76 21.12
N THR A 302 0.59 2.98 20.73
CA THR A 302 0.94 3.52 19.41
C THR A 302 2.37 4.07 19.27
N SER A 303 3.17 4.07 20.34
CA SER A 303 4.54 4.61 20.30
C SER A 303 5.51 3.72 19.51
N SER A 304 5.20 2.43 19.39
CA SER A 304 5.98 1.47 18.61
C SER A 304 5.55 1.36 17.15
N LEU A 305 4.54 2.12 16.72
CA LEU A 305 4.19 2.18 15.29
C LEU A 305 5.39 2.74 14.54
N ALA A 306 5.81 2.01 13.52
CA ALA A 306 6.81 2.44 12.58
C ALA A 306 6.18 2.43 11.19
N PRO A 307 6.64 3.31 10.28
CA PRO A 307 6.24 3.22 8.90
C PRO A 307 6.51 1.81 8.41
N THR A 308 5.53 1.19 7.78
CA THR A 308 5.80 -0.05 7.10
C THR A 308 6.62 0.26 5.88
N ASN A 309 7.23 -0.79 5.39
CA ASN A 309 7.60 -0.81 4.01
C ASN A 309 8.73 0.13 3.59
N GLY A 310 9.75 0.24 4.43
CA GLY A 310 10.94 1.03 4.13
C GLY A 310 10.67 2.53 3.95
N ALA A 311 9.43 2.97 4.20
CA ALA A 311 9.07 4.36 4.12
C ALA A 311 9.75 5.15 5.24
N SER A 312 10.21 6.36 4.94
CA SER A 312 10.84 7.25 5.93
C SER A 312 9.85 7.81 6.95
N PHE A 313 8.56 7.80 6.61
CA PHE A 313 7.41 8.13 7.45
C PHE A 313 6.16 7.52 6.81
N ALA A 314 5.07 7.41 7.56
CA ALA A 314 3.73 7.17 7.01
C ALA A 314 2.81 8.29 7.48
N GLY A 315 1.83 8.71 6.70
CA GLY A 315 0.94 9.77 7.15
C GLY A 315 -0.32 9.90 6.32
N ALA A 316 -1.37 10.39 6.98
CA ALA A 316 -2.63 10.71 6.35
C ALA A 316 -3.12 12.08 6.79
N PHE A 317 -3.90 12.69 5.92
CA PHE A 317 -4.49 14.00 6.07
C PHE A 317 -5.95 13.95 5.64
N TRP A 318 -6.88 14.38 6.47
CA TRP A 318 -8.29 14.35 6.11
C TRP A 318 -9.12 15.50 6.65
N TYR A 319 -10.20 15.78 5.92
CA TYR A 319 -11.11 16.89 6.15
C TYR A 319 -12.44 16.63 5.42
N ARG A 320 -13.49 17.36 5.77
CA ARG A 320 -14.73 17.37 4.97
C ARG A 320 -14.62 18.35 3.82
N GLY A 321 -15.10 17.96 2.63
CA GLY A 321 -15.16 18.87 1.47
C GLY A 321 -16.16 20.02 1.63
N VAL A 322 -16.99 19.98 2.67
CA VAL A 322 -17.90 21.07 3.03
C VAL A 322 -17.77 21.48 4.49
N LEU A 323 -17.96 22.77 4.75
CA LEU A 323 -18.15 23.28 6.10
C LEU A 323 -19.46 22.74 6.68
N LYS A 324 -19.52 22.63 8.01
CA LYS A 324 -20.75 22.29 8.74
C LYS A 324 -21.90 23.22 8.36
N SER A 325 -21.61 24.49 8.08
CA SER A 325 -22.61 25.49 7.69
C SER A 325 -23.31 25.19 6.36
N CYS A 326 -22.79 24.26 5.54
CA CYS A 326 -23.37 23.89 4.25
C CYS A 326 -24.85 23.50 4.35
N ILE A 327 -25.25 22.83 5.43
CA ILE A 327 -26.66 22.41 5.64
C ILE A 327 -27.63 23.59 5.68
N ASN A 328 -27.14 24.80 5.97
CA ASN A 328 -27.94 26.01 6.01
C ASN A 328 -28.11 26.68 4.64
N ASN A 329 -27.42 26.18 3.61
CA ASN A 329 -27.34 26.77 2.28
C ASN A 329 -28.20 26.02 1.24
N GLY A 330 -29.35 25.50 1.66
CA GLY A 330 -30.35 24.90 0.77
C GLY A 330 -30.10 23.45 0.40
N ALA A 331 -29.37 22.70 1.22
CA ALA A 331 -29.18 21.27 1.05
C ALA A 331 -30.49 20.48 1.28
N ASP A 332 -30.62 19.33 0.61
CA ASP A 332 -31.72 18.38 0.72
C ASP A 332 -31.69 17.60 2.04
N GLY A 333 -32.14 18.28 3.09
CA GLY A 333 -32.26 17.68 4.41
C GLY A 333 -30.98 17.83 5.23
N THR A 334 -30.95 17.13 6.36
CA THR A 334 -29.88 17.26 7.35
C THR A 334 -29.56 15.88 7.89
N PRO A 335 -28.35 15.35 7.64
CA PRO A 335 -27.96 14.04 8.16
C PRO A 335 -28.13 14.01 9.68
N ARG A 336 -28.77 12.95 10.21
CA ARG A 336 -28.86 12.77 11.66
C ARG A 336 -27.47 12.69 12.26
N GLY A 337 -27.21 13.39 13.37
CA GLY A 337 -25.88 13.43 13.99
C GLY A 337 -24.92 14.49 13.42
N SER A 338 -25.27 15.17 12.32
CA SER A 338 -24.47 16.28 11.74
C SER A 338 -24.24 17.46 12.71
N GLY A 339 -25.08 17.60 13.74
CA GLY A 339 -24.85 18.54 14.84
C GLY A 339 -23.51 18.34 15.57
N GLY A 340 -22.97 17.11 15.57
CA GLY A 340 -21.66 16.77 16.11
C GLY A 340 -20.48 17.09 15.20
N ALA A 341 -20.71 17.45 13.93
CA ALA A 341 -19.63 17.79 12.99
C ALA A 341 -18.82 19.01 13.48
N ARG A 342 -17.50 18.93 13.33
CA ARG A 342 -16.54 19.99 13.68
C ARG A 342 -15.69 20.38 12.49
N ASP A 343 -15.59 21.67 12.19
CA ASP A 343 -14.85 22.21 11.04
C ASP A 343 -13.35 22.16 11.30
N THR A 344 -12.80 20.96 11.07
CA THR A 344 -11.45 20.59 11.44
C THR A 344 -10.67 20.04 10.25
N VAL A 345 -9.36 20.18 10.35
CA VAL A 345 -8.37 19.51 9.50
C VAL A 345 -7.62 18.53 10.40
N VAL A 346 -7.65 17.25 10.03
CA VAL A 346 -7.06 16.19 10.83
C VAL A 346 -5.80 15.66 10.13
N TYR A 347 -4.79 15.35 10.93
CA TYR A 347 -3.59 14.69 10.45
C TYR A 347 -3.17 13.55 11.37
N ALA A 348 -2.46 12.60 10.80
CA ALA A 348 -1.67 11.61 11.49
C ALA A 348 -0.35 11.39 10.77
N VAL A 349 0.73 11.26 11.52
CA VAL A 349 2.06 10.92 11.01
C VAL A 349 2.70 9.89 11.92
N ILE A 350 3.36 8.91 11.30
CA ILE A 350 4.15 7.88 11.97
C ILE A 350 5.59 8.11 11.58
N LEU A 351 6.45 8.29 12.58
CA LEU A 351 7.89 8.49 12.39
C LEU A 351 8.68 7.30 12.96
N PRO A 352 9.77 6.90 12.30
CA PRO A 352 10.60 5.81 12.80
C PRO A 352 11.26 6.19 14.13
N ALA A 353 11.61 5.17 14.91
CA ALA A 353 12.34 5.32 16.16
C ALA A 353 13.61 6.16 15.95
N GLY A 354 13.87 7.11 16.86
CA GLY A 354 15.04 8.00 16.78
C GLY A 354 14.84 9.27 15.95
N SER A 355 13.69 9.45 15.29
CA SER A 355 13.32 10.73 14.65
C SER A 355 13.30 11.88 15.65
N GLN A 356 13.86 13.04 15.30
CA GLN A 356 13.92 14.20 16.19
C GLN A 356 13.69 15.53 15.45
N GLY A 357 13.03 16.47 16.14
CA GLY A 357 12.87 17.84 15.66
C GLY A 357 11.88 18.04 14.52
N PHE A 358 11.09 17.02 14.18
CA PHE A 358 10.06 17.12 13.15
C PHE A 358 8.86 17.94 13.64
N GLN A 359 8.24 18.67 12.71
CA GLN A 359 7.02 19.43 12.95
C GLN A 359 6.01 19.20 11.85
N ILE A 360 4.73 19.29 12.17
CA ILE A 360 3.63 19.32 11.22
C ILE A 360 3.09 20.74 11.16
N ARG A 361 2.97 21.31 9.97
CA ARG A 361 2.27 22.57 9.69
C ARG A 361 0.98 22.29 8.93
N VAL A 362 -0.12 22.79 9.45
CA VAL A 362 -1.46 22.64 8.88
C VAL A 362 -1.95 24.00 8.40
N SER A 363 -2.38 24.07 7.14
CA SER A 363 -2.96 25.27 6.55
C SER A 363 -4.34 24.97 5.95
N SER A 364 -5.23 25.97 6.01
CA SER A 364 -6.60 25.90 5.52
C SER A 364 -7.00 27.25 4.91
N GLY A 365 -7.47 27.26 3.67
CA GLY A 365 -7.84 28.49 2.96
C GLY A 365 -6.70 29.51 2.92
N ASP A 366 -5.50 29.06 2.54
CA ASP A 366 -4.25 29.83 2.50
C ASP A 366 -3.76 30.39 3.85
N GLN A 367 -4.36 29.97 4.97
CA GLN A 367 -3.95 30.38 6.32
C GLN A 367 -3.34 29.22 7.10
N VAL A 368 -2.16 29.44 7.68
CA VAL A 368 -1.57 28.48 8.64
C VAL A 368 -2.42 28.47 9.90
N LEU A 369 -3.04 27.33 10.19
CA LEU A 369 -3.85 27.12 11.39
C LEU A 369 -2.99 26.71 12.59
N ALA A 370 -2.01 25.83 12.37
CA ALA A 370 -1.17 25.30 13.43
C ALA A 370 0.22 24.87 12.92
N THR A 371 1.19 24.89 13.82
CA THR A 371 2.47 24.18 13.67
C THR A 371 2.74 23.43 14.97
N GLN A 372 2.92 22.11 14.89
CA GLN A 372 3.03 21.22 16.04
C GLN A 372 4.25 20.33 15.93
N SER A 373 4.99 20.17 17.03
CA SER A 373 6.06 19.17 17.09
C SER A 373 5.47 17.77 17.08
N VAL A 374 6.15 16.85 16.38
CA VAL A 374 5.78 15.43 16.32
C VAL A 374 6.94 14.56 16.78
N ALA A 375 6.62 13.40 17.33
CA ALA A 375 7.59 12.48 17.93
C ALA A 375 7.63 11.14 17.15
N PRO A 376 8.66 10.29 17.36
CA PRO A 376 8.64 8.91 16.92
C PRO A 376 7.37 8.17 17.36
N GLY A 377 6.93 7.19 16.58
CA GLY A 377 5.62 6.57 16.75
C GLY A 377 4.52 7.37 16.06
N LEU A 378 3.26 7.07 16.41
CA LEU A 378 2.10 7.80 15.90
C LEU A 378 1.92 9.15 16.61
N SER A 379 1.90 10.23 15.84
CA SER A 379 1.49 11.57 16.26
C SER A 379 0.28 12.02 15.45
N TYR A 380 -0.75 12.54 16.09
CA TYR A 380 -1.97 13.00 15.41
C TYR A 380 -2.64 14.16 16.13
N ASN A 381 -3.44 14.93 15.39
CA ASN A 381 -4.30 15.96 15.97
C ASN A 381 -5.45 16.34 15.05
N SER A 382 -6.52 16.88 15.63
CA SER A 382 -7.66 17.49 14.94
C SER A 382 -7.62 19.00 15.13
N ILE A 383 -7.20 19.73 14.10
CA ILE A 383 -7.02 21.19 14.15
C ILE A 383 -8.31 21.90 13.78
N GLU A 384 -8.86 22.67 14.71
CA GLU A 384 -10.04 23.52 14.46
C GLU A 384 -9.74 24.71 13.55
N GLY A 385 -10.77 25.18 12.85
CA GLY A 385 -10.71 26.39 12.03
C GLY A 385 -10.61 26.12 10.53
N LEU A 386 -11.17 25.00 10.07
CA LEU A 386 -11.32 24.70 8.65
C LEU A 386 -12.02 25.85 7.93
N LYS A 387 -11.46 26.26 6.79
CA LYS A 387 -11.89 27.37 5.93
C LYS A 387 -12.13 26.86 4.52
N ILE A 388 -12.96 27.63 3.79
CA ILE A 388 -13.18 27.46 2.35
C ILE A 388 -11.83 27.54 1.60
N GLY A 389 -11.70 26.74 0.54
CA GLY A 389 -10.52 26.70 -0.32
C GLY A 389 -9.62 25.48 -0.07
N GLY A 390 -8.37 25.57 -0.51
CA GLY A 390 -7.40 24.50 -0.42
C GLY A 390 -6.92 24.23 1.01
N GLN A 391 -6.57 22.97 1.26
CA GLN A 391 -6.06 22.47 2.53
C GLN A 391 -4.66 21.90 2.32
N LEU A 392 -3.76 22.09 3.28
CA LEU A 392 -2.37 21.70 3.15
C LEU A 392 -1.81 21.18 4.47
N LEU A 393 -1.18 20.02 4.42
CA LEU A 393 -0.32 19.48 5.46
C LEU A 393 1.12 19.50 4.98
N GLU A 394 2.04 19.93 5.84
CA GLU A 394 3.47 19.88 5.59
C GLU A 394 4.19 19.24 6.79
N LEU A 395 5.04 18.26 6.53
CA LEU A 395 5.99 17.74 7.49
C LEU A 395 7.31 18.49 7.29
N LEU A 396 7.81 19.09 8.35
CA LEU A 396 9.05 19.86 8.38
C LEU A 396 10.12 19.11 9.18
N ASP A 397 11.35 19.15 8.69
CA ASP A 397 12.52 18.69 9.43
C ASP A 397 12.93 19.68 10.54
N SER A 398 13.99 19.32 11.28
CA SER A 398 14.57 20.16 12.34
C SER A 398 15.15 21.50 11.86
N SER A 399 15.40 21.64 10.56
CA SER A 399 15.88 22.89 9.93
C SER A 399 14.73 23.75 9.40
N GLY A 400 13.49 23.27 9.49
CA GLY A 400 12.31 23.96 8.97
C GLY A 400 12.08 23.75 7.47
N ASN A 401 12.77 22.79 6.83
CA ASN A 401 12.51 22.44 5.44
C ASN A 401 11.31 21.51 5.35
N VAL A 402 10.45 21.72 4.35
CA VAL A 402 9.35 20.81 4.05
C VAL A 402 9.93 19.54 3.43
N VAL A 403 9.85 18.43 4.15
CA VAL A 403 10.31 17.11 3.69
C VAL A 403 9.18 16.31 3.06
N ALA A 404 7.94 16.61 3.40
CA ALA A 404 6.76 15.96 2.85
C ALA A 404 5.52 16.85 2.93
N LYS A 405 4.55 16.63 2.04
CA LYS A 405 3.29 17.40 2.03
C LYS A 405 2.10 16.59 1.53
N ALA A 406 0.91 16.96 1.98
CA ALA A 406 -0.37 16.51 1.42
C ALA A 406 -1.22 17.75 1.12
N SER A 407 -1.87 17.78 -0.04
CA SER A 407 -2.78 18.87 -0.42
C SER A 407 -4.17 18.30 -0.67
N SER A 408 -5.19 19.11 -0.37
CA SER A 408 -6.59 18.79 -0.68
C SER A 408 -6.77 18.42 -2.15
N LYS A 409 -7.51 17.34 -2.42
CA LYS A 409 -8.00 17.02 -3.76
C LYS A 409 -9.16 17.93 -4.17
N VAL A 410 -10.00 18.25 -3.18
CA VAL A 410 -11.20 19.08 -3.33
C VAL A 410 -11.11 20.25 -2.36
N ASP A 411 -11.28 21.46 -2.89
CA ASP A 411 -11.39 22.67 -2.09
C ASP A 411 -12.64 22.62 -1.22
N VAL A 412 -12.49 23.03 0.03
CA VAL A 412 -13.62 23.10 0.95
C VAL A 412 -14.59 24.18 0.52
N SER A 413 -15.88 23.85 0.49
CA SER A 413 -16.97 24.76 0.15
C SER A 413 -17.92 24.94 1.34
N ASP A 414 -18.72 26.00 1.33
CA ASP A 414 -19.89 26.11 2.20
C ASP A 414 -21.20 25.87 1.43
N GLN A 415 -21.14 25.54 0.13
CA GLN A 415 -22.31 25.32 -0.72
C GLN A 415 -22.56 23.82 -0.93
N PRO A 416 -23.84 23.40 -1.01
CA PRO A 416 -24.18 22.04 -1.41
C PRO A 416 -23.76 21.79 -2.87
N THR A 417 -23.40 20.54 -3.16
CA THR A 417 -23.11 20.06 -4.52
C THR A 417 -24.17 19.05 -4.90
N ASN A 418 -24.77 19.19 -6.09
CA ASN A 418 -25.87 18.33 -6.56
C ASN A 418 -27.07 18.24 -5.58
N GLY A 419 -27.28 19.29 -4.77
CA GLY A 419 -28.41 19.37 -3.85
C GLY A 419 -28.10 18.95 -2.42
N PHE A 420 -26.97 18.30 -2.13
CA PHE A 420 -26.65 17.85 -0.77
C PHE A 420 -25.26 18.30 -0.29
N CYS A 421 -25.06 18.23 1.02
CA CYS A 421 -23.77 18.50 1.66
C CYS A 421 -23.06 17.18 1.92
N ASN A 422 -22.03 16.86 1.13
CA ASN A 422 -21.28 15.64 1.33
C ASN A 422 -20.39 15.73 2.58
N PHE A 423 -20.82 15.10 3.68
CA PHE A 423 -20.03 15.01 4.93
C PHE A 423 -19.00 13.87 4.93
N ASN A 424 -18.84 13.13 3.82
CA ASN A 424 -17.74 12.18 3.67
C ASN A 424 -16.38 12.92 3.76
N TYR A 425 -15.36 12.20 4.21
CA TYR A 425 -14.00 12.74 4.31
C TYR A 425 -13.26 12.59 2.99
N TYR A 426 -12.43 13.57 2.69
CA TYR A 426 -11.36 13.41 1.71
C TYR A 426 -10.11 13.02 2.46
N VAL A 427 -9.48 11.92 2.08
CA VAL A 427 -8.25 11.43 2.72
C VAL A 427 -7.11 11.48 1.71
N ALA A 428 -6.07 12.24 2.03
CA ALA A 428 -4.86 12.32 1.23
C ALA A 428 -3.70 11.64 1.97
N GLU A 429 -2.93 10.83 1.25
CA GLU A 429 -1.62 10.36 1.72
C GLU A 429 -0.62 11.54 1.74
N VAL A 430 0.31 11.48 2.69
CA VAL A 430 1.43 12.40 2.77
C VAL A 430 2.57 11.96 1.84
N ASP A 431 2.89 12.80 0.85
CA ASP A 431 4.01 12.71 -0.11
C ASP A 431 3.93 11.74 -1.31
N PRO A 432 3.05 11.99 -2.29
CA PRO A 432 3.02 11.19 -3.51
C PRO A 432 4.25 11.45 -4.40
N LEU A 433 4.88 10.38 -4.90
CA LEU A 433 6.07 10.46 -5.78
C LEU A 433 5.71 10.92 -7.20
N ILE A 434 4.52 10.53 -7.66
CA ILE A 434 3.90 11.11 -8.85
C ILE A 434 2.63 11.80 -8.39
N HIS A 435 2.44 13.07 -8.74
CA HIS A 435 1.34 13.86 -8.22
C HIS A 435 0.05 13.74 -9.04
N SER A 436 0.15 13.49 -10.35
CA SER A 436 -1.02 13.24 -11.20
C SER A 436 -0.68 12.43 -12.46
N TYR A 437 -1.69 11.77 -13.01
CA TYR A 437 -1.62 11.07 -14.28
C TYR A 437 -2.47 11.79 -15.32
N SER A 438 -2.12 11.65 -16.60
CA SER A 438 -3.02 12.07 -17.67
C SER A 438 -2.82 11.23 -18.93
N HIS A 439 -3.91 10.77 -19.52
CA HIS A 439 -3.90 9.89 -20.69
C HIS A 439 -4.81 10.41 -21.79
N LEU A 440 -4.60 9.99 -23.04
CA LEU A 440 -5.38 10.48 -24.18
C LEU A 440 -6.79 9.85 -24.16
N ALA A 441 -7.76 10.57 -23.63
CA ALA A 441 -9.10 10.05 -23.32
C ALA A 441 -9.87 9.59 -24.58
N ASP A 442 -9.69 10.31 -25.68
CA ASP A 442 -10.36 10.02 -26.96
C ASP A 442 -9.68 8.90 -27.75
N PHE A 443 -8.60 8.30 -27.23
CA PHE A 443 -7.91 7.21 -27.88
C PHE A 443 -8.51 5.86 -27.45
N PRO A 444 -8.49 4.85 -28.34
CA PRO A 444 -9.00 3.53 -28.00
C PRO A 444 -8.22 2.94 -26.83
N ARG A 445 -8.87 2.18 -25.93
CA ARG A 445 -8.22 1.60 -24.75
C ARG A 445 -7.59 2.67 -23.84
N ALA A 446 -8.33 3.74 -23.55
CA ALA A 446 -7.89 4.84 -22.70
C ALA A 446 -7.59 4.38 -21.25
N ALA A 447 -8.43 3.51 -20.68
CA ALA A 447 -8.21 2.91 -19.37
C ALA A 447 -6.87 2.15 -19.29
N ASP A 448 -6.56 1.33 -20.31
CA ASP A 448 -5.29 0.59 -20.40
C ASP A 448 -4.07 1.52 -20.50
N ALA A 449 -4.23 2.71 -21.07
CA ALA A 449 -3.18 3.73 -21.10
C ALA A 449 -2.92 4.32 -19.71
N LEU A 450 -3.97 4.69 -18.98
CA LEU A 450 -3.85 5.15 -17.59
C LEU A 450 -3.18 4.08 -16.72
N HIS A 451 -3.62 2.83 -16.89
CA HIS A 451 -3.03 1.67 -16.24
C HIS A 451 -1.55 1.50 -16.56
N THR A 452 -1.17 1.61 -17.84
CA THR A 452 0.24 1.51 -18.25
C THR A 452 1.09 2.62 -17.60
N LEU A 453 0.57 3.85 -17.48
CA LEU A 453 1.27 4.93 -16.78
C LEU A 453 1.46 4.63 -15.30
N LYS A 454 0.40 4.19 -14.60
CA LYS A 454 0.45 3.79 -13.18
C LYS A 454 1.44 2.62 -12.99
N LYS A 455 1.45 1.64 -13.89
CA LYS A 455 2.38 0.50 -13.82
C LYS A 455 3.84 0.90 -14.06
N VAL A 456 4.10 1.77 -15.04
CA VAL A 456 5.45 2.28 -15.29
C VAL A 456 5.95 3.12 -14.12
N ALA A 457 5.08 3.94 -13.55
CA ALA A 457 5.38 4.69 -12.34
C ALA A 457 5.79 3.75 -11.21
N SER A 458 5.00 2.72 -10.94
CA SER A 458 5.29 1.80 -9.84
C SER A 458 6.64 1.08 -10.01
N LEU A 459 7.00 0.67 -11.23
CA LEU A 459 8.30 0.07 -11.52
C LEU A 459 9.51 0.96 -11.17
N VAL A 460 9.35 2.28 -11.19
CA VAL A 460 10.45 3.24 -11.00
C VAL A 460 10.40 4.02 -9.68
N LYS A 461 9.26 3.99 -8.95
CA LYS A 461 9.10 4.63 -7.64
C LYS A 461 10.24 4.35 -6.65
N PRO A 462 10.81 3.15 -6.54
CA PRO A 462 11.93 2.90 -5.62
C PRO A 462 13.17 3.73 -5.97
N LEU A 463 13.47 3.84 -7.26
CA LEU A 463 14.58 4.64 -7.77
C LEU A 463 14.33 6.14 -7.56
N MET A 464 13.07 6.56 -7.65
CA MET A 464 12.64 7.93 -7.36
C MET A 464 12.79 8.26 -5.87
N ARG A 465 12.31 7.38 -4.97
CA ARG A 465 12.48 7.52 -3.51
C ARG A 465 13.94 7.65 -3.13
N ALA A 466 14.78 6.73 -3.62
CA ALA A 466 16.21 6.71 -3.37
C ALA A 466 16.94 8.01 -3.72
N ARG A 467 16.39 8.78 -4.66
CA ARG A 467 17.00 10.01 -5.18
C ARG A 467 16.20 11.27 -4.84
N GLY A 468 15.14 11.15 -4.05
CA GLY A 468 14.23 12.25 -3.72
C GLY A 468 13.55 12.88 -4.95
N TRP A 469 13.43 12.12 -6.04
CA TRP A 469 12.79 12.60 -7.27
C TRP A 469 11.27 12.52 -7.17
N LYS A 470 10.60 13.55 -7.68
CA LYS A 470 9.14 13.62 -7.77
C LYS A 470 8.75 14.02 -9.18
N VAL A 471 7.60 13.51 -9.63
CA VAL A 471 7.04 13.85 -10.93
C VAL A 471 5.70 14.54 -10.74
N GLY A 472 5.54 15.78 -11.20
CA GLY A 472 4.31 16.55 -11.03
C GLY A 472 3.14 15.97 -11.84
N GLN A 473 3.40 15.55 -13.08
CA GLN A 473 2.44 14.86 -13.92
C GLN A 473 3.12 13.83 -14.83
N LEU A 474 2.66 12.58 -14.80
CA LEU A 474 3.04 11.55 -15.76
C LEU A 474 1.96 11.40 -16.82
N THR A 475 2.31 11.65 -18.08
CA THR A 475 1.34 11.86 -19.16
C THR A 475 1.58 10.92 -20.34
N GLU A 476 0.52 10.37 -20.93
CA GLU A 476 0.58 9.80 -22.28
C GLU A 476 0.64 10.90 -23.33
N PHE A 477 1.49 10.73 -24.34
CA PHE A 477 1.41 11.53 -25.55
C PHE A 477 1.53 10.69 -26.84
N TYR A 478 1.09 11.26 -27.95
CA TYR A 478 1.17 10.61 -29.26
C TYR A 478 1.65 11.60 -30.33
N PRO A 479 2.93 11.98 -30.32
CA PRO A 479 3.46 12.97 -31.27
C PRO A 479 3.52 12.43 -32.70
N ASN A 480 3.54 13.32 -33.70
CA ASN A 480 3.70 12.93 -35.11
C ASN A 480 5.10 12.38 -35.42
N GLN A 481 6.11 12.81 -34.66
CA GLN A 481 7.48 12.32 -34.74
C GLN A 481 7.53 10.87 -34.23
N GLN A 482 7.78 9.93 -35.14
CA GLN A 482 7.69 8.50 -34.83
C GLN A 482 8.74 8.02 -33.81
N ASN A 483 9.90 8.67 -33.80
CA ASN A 483 10.98 8.39 -32.87
C ASN A 483 10.78 9.05 -31.51
N LEU A 484 9.89 10.04 -31.35
CA LEU A 484 9.70 10.72 -30.07
C LEU A 484 8.97 9.80 -29.06
N LEU A 485 9.72 9.24 -28.11
CA LEU A 485 9.25 8.26 -27.14
C LEU A 485 8.99 8.85 -25.75
N GLY A 486 9.75 9.85 -25.34
CA GLY A 486 9.67 10.47 -24.04
C GLY A 486 10.00 11.96 -24.07
N LEU A 487 9.53 12.69 -23.07
CA LEU A 487 9.80 14.11 -22.89
C LEU A 487 9.73 14.49 -21.42
N ASN A 488 10.84 14.96 -20.85
CA ASN A 488 10.88 15.56 -19.53
C ASN A 488 10.83 17.10 -19.61
N VAL A 489 9.80 17.69 -19.01
CA VAL A 489 9.65 19.13 -18.84
C VAL A 489 10.09 19.51 -17.44
N ASP A 490 11.05 20.43 -17.38
CA ASP A 490 11.47 21.14 -16.17
C ASP A 490 11.85 20.19 -15.00
N ARG A 491 12.67 19.18 -15.31
CA ARG A 491 13.24 18.23 -14.35
C ARG A 491 12.19 17.50 -13.51
N GLY A 492 11.18 16.96 -14.18
CA GLY A 492 10.13 16.17 -13.56
C GLY A 492 8.87 16.95 -13.23
N GLN A 493 8.76 18.24 -13.57
CA GLN A 493 7.47 18.94 -13.49
C GLN A 493 6.40 18.18 -14.29
N ARG A 494 6.77 17.71 -15.49
CA ARG A 494 5.95 16.81 -16.30
C ARG A 494 6.84 15.84 -17.07
N ILE A 495 6.45 14.58 -17.11
CA ILE A 495 7.06 13.59 -17.99
C ILE A 495 5.98 13.06 -18.94
N CYS A 496 6.21 13.15 -20.25
CA CYS A 496 5.33 12.57 -21.25
C CYS A 496 5.96 11.28 -21.80
N LEU A 497 5.18 10.21 -21.89
CA LEU A 497 5.59 8.91 -22.41
C LEU A 497 4.70 8.51 -23.58
N ARG A 498 5.32 8.00 -24.64
CA ARG A 498 4.60 7.38 -25.75
C ARG A 498 4.27 5.97 -25.31
N LEU A 499 2.98 5.66 -25.24
CA LEU A 499 2.52 4.32 -24.86
C LEU A 499 2.20 3.45 -26.07
N ARG A 500 2.01 4.04 -27.26
CA ARG A 500 1.46 3.38 -28.46
C ARG A 500 2.42 3.45 -29.64
N TYR A 501 2.38 2.42 -30.49
CA TYR A 501 3.20 2.37 -31.71
C TYR A 501 2.85 3.54 -32.66
N PRO A 502 3.84 4.17 -33.30
CA PRO A 502 3.57 5.17 -34.32
C PRO A 502 2.79 4.56 -35.50
N GLY A 503 1.65 5.18 -35.84
CA GLY A 503 0.77 4.73 -36.92
C GLY A 503 -0.33 3.75 -36.49
N ASP A 504 -0.28 3.20 -35.27
CA ASP A 504 -1.32 2.33 -34.73
C ASP A 504 -1.71 2.76 -33.30
N ARG A 505 -2.87 3.40 -33.20
CA ARG A 505 -3.40 3.88 -31.91
C ARG A 505 -3.93 2.75 -31.02
N ASN A 506 -4.13 1.53 -31.52
CA ASN A 506 -4.64 0.40 -30.72
C ASN A 506 -3.52 -0.42 -30.08
N GLN A 507 -2.31 -0.37 -30.64
CA GLN A 507 -1.21 -1.22 -30.21
C GLN A 507 -0.27 -0.49 -29.24
N PHE A 508 -0.18 -1.00 -28.01
CA PHE A 508 0.75 -0.49 -27.00
C PHE A 508 2.18 -1.00 -27.22
N LEU A 509 3.15 -0.16 -26.86
CA LEU A 509 4.54 -0.54 -26.72
C LEU A 509 4.70 -1.52 -25.54
N PRO A 510 5.67 -2.45 -25.61
CA PRO A 510 5.96 -3.33 -24.48
C PRO A 510 6.31 -2.55 -23.22
N ILE A 511 5.77 -2.96 -22.07
CA ILE A 511 5.96 -2.26 -20.78
C ILE A 511 7.43 -2.00 -20.45
N GLY A 512 8.33 -2.96 -20.74
CA GLY A 512 9.77 -2.80 -20.50
C GLY A 512 10.42 -1.71 -21.36
N GLN A 513 9.86 -1.40 -22.55
CA GLN A 513 10.34 -0.30 -23.37
C GLN A 513 9.85 1.05 -22.82
N VAL A 514 8.62 1.09 -22.34
CA VAL A 514 8.06 2.31 -21.72
C VAL A 514 8.77 2.59 -20.40
N ALA A 515 9.07 1.56 -19.60
CA ALA A 515 9.87 1.67 -18.38
C ALA A 515 11.29 2.18 -18.65
N ASP A 516 11.99 1.63 -19.67
CA ASP A 516 13.32 2.13 -20.07
C ASP A 516 13.29 3.60 -20.50
N THR A 517 12.21 4.01 -21.19
CA THR A 517 11.95 5.42 -21.54
C THR A 517 11.71 6.25 -20.30
N MET A 518 10.94 5.77 -19.32
CA MET A 518 10.76 6.47 -18.04
C MET A 518 12.09 6.64 -17.29
N LEU A 519 12.94 5.61 -17.23
CA LEU A 519 14.28 5.72 -16.62
C LEU A 519 15.15 6.75 -17.34
N HIS A 520 15.06 6.83 -18.67
CA HIS A 520 15.73 7.84 -19.48
C HIS A 520 15.23 9.25 -19.10
N GLU A 521 13.91 9.46 -19.06
CA GLU A 521 13.33 10.75 -18.68
C GLU A 521 13.68 11.13 -17.24
N LEU A 522 13.73 10.18 -16.31
CA LEU A 522 14.17 10.44 -14.94
C LEU A 522 15.65 10.88 -14.86
N ALA A 523 16.53 10.37 -15.73
CA ALA A 523 17.92 10.84 -15.78
C ALA A 523 18.02 12.34 -16.16
N HIS A 524 17.06 12.85 -16.94
CA HIS A 524 16.95 14.28 -17.24
C HIS A 524 16.61 15.17 -16.04
N ASN A 525 16.21 14.61 -14.89
CA ASN A 525 16.09 15.38 -13.65
C ASN A 525 17.47 15.92 -13.18
N VAL A 526 18.56 15.27 -13.58
CA VAL A 526 19.93 15.64 -13.20
C VAL A 526 20.74 16.17 -14.38
N HIS A 527 20.65 15.50 -15.54
CA HIS A 527 21.48 15.81 -16.71
C HIS A 527 20.62 16.13 -17.92
N GLY A 528 20.65 17.39 -18.39
CA GLY A 528 19.94 17.81 -19.60
C GLY A 528 20.53 17.19 -20.88
N PRO A 529 21.80 17.47 -21.22
CA PRO A 529 22.42 16.94 -22.44
C PRO A 529 22.70 15.43 -22.36
N HIS A 530 22.59 14.71 -23.48
CA HIS A 530 23.03 13.31 -23.60
C HIS A 530 24.57 13.16 -23.64
N ASP A 531 25.24 13.66 -22.62
CA ASP A 531 26.69 13.51 -22.45
C ASP A 531 27.04 12.19 -21.74
N ALA A 532 28.35 11.97 -21.52
CA ALA A 532 28.82 10.75 -20.85
C ALA A 532 28.25 10.60 -19.43
N LYS A 533 27.89 11.69 -18.74
CA LYS A 533 27.31 11.64 -17.40
C LYS A 533 25.85 11.24 -17.44
N PHE A 534 25.09 11.75 -18.41
CA PHE A 534 23.73 11.29 -18.68
C PHE A 534 23.70 9.78 -18.93
N HIS A 535 24.55 9.30 -19.85
CA HIS A 535 24.57 7.87 -20.18
C HIS A 535 25.02 7.01 -19.00
N ALA A 536 25.95 7.50 -18.15
CA ALA A 536 26.33 6.81 -16.93
C ALA A 536 25.15 6.67 -15.96
N LEU A 537 24.42 7.77 -15.70
CA LEU A 537 23.26 7.75 -14.81
C LEU A 537 22.14 6.86 -15.35
N TRP A 538 21.83 6.95 -16.64
CA TRP A 538 20.79 6.12 -17.25
C TRP A 538 21.14 4.62 -17.21
N ASN A 539 22.41 4.25 -17.46
CA ASN A 539 22.87 2.87 -17.32
C ASN A 539 22.74 2.39 -15.87
N GLN A 540 23.14 3.21 -14.89
CA GLN A 540 22.98 2.89 -13.47
C GLN A 540 21.50 2.65 -13.11
N LEU A 541 20.59 3.53 -13.56
CA LEU A 541 19.15 3.34 -13.33
C LEU A 541 18.62 2.03 -13.94
N ARG A 542 19.10 1.64 -15.12
CA ARG A 542 18.75 0.37 -15.76
C ARG A 542 19.27 -0.84 -14.99
N ASP A 543 20.50 -0.77 -14.49
CA ASP A 543 21.12 -1.84 -13.71
C ASP A 543 20.40 -2.02 -12.37
N GLU A 544 20.08 -0.92 -11.68
CA GLU A 544 19.28 -0.93 -10.43
C GLU A 544 17.88 -1.49 -10.67
N HIS A 545 17.18 -1.04 -11.72
CA HIS A 545 15.87 -1.57 -12.10
C HIS A 545 15.92 -3.07 -12.42
N LEU A 546 16.93 -3.51 -13.19
CA LEU A 546 17.11 -4.94 -13.49
C LEU A 546 17.38 -5.77 -12.23
N SER A 547 18.19 -5.24 -11.31
CA SER A 547 18.47 -5.87 -10.02
C SER A 547 17.19 -6.06 -9.21
N LEU A 548 16.34 -5.03 -9.14
CA LEU A 548 15.02 -5.13 -8.51
C LEU A 548 14.17 -6.21 -9.19
N THR A 549 14.09 -6.22 -10.52
CA THR A 549 13.33 -7.25 -11.26
C THR A 549 13.81 -8.67 -10.98
N LEU A 550 15.12 -8.91 -10.97
CA LEU A 550 15.70 -10.24 -10.69
C LEU A 550 15.41 -10.72 -9.27
N LYS A 551 15.23 -9.78 -8.33
CA LYS A 551 14.88 -10.05 -6.95
C LYS A 551 13.36 -10.18 -6.73
N GLY A 552 12.58 -10.21 -7.82
CA GLY A 552 11.14 -10.45 -7.79
C GLY A 552 10.29 -9.17 -7.76
N TYR A 553 10.91 -7.99 -7.83
CA TYR A 553 10.15 -6.75 -7.90
C TYR A 553 9.52 -6.57 -9.29
N THR A 554 8.19 -6.53 -9.35
CA THR A 554 7.44 -6.31 -10.59
C THR A 554 6.67 -5.00 -10.60
N GLY A 555 6.95 -4.09 -9.67
CA GLY A 555 6.18 -2.85 -9.43
C GLY A 555 4.88 -3.10 -8.66
N GLU A 556 4.32 -2.04 -8.05
CA GLU A 556 3.01 -2.02 -7.36
C GLU A 556 1.91 -2.69 -8.21
N GLY A 557 1.13 -3.58 -7.58
CA GLY A 557 -0.04 -4.30 -8.12
C GLY A 557 0.28 -5.28 -9.28
N PHE A 558 -0.02 -6.57 -9.14
CA PHE A 558 0.35 -7.60 -10.12
C PHE A 558 -0.63 -7.66 -11.30
N LEU A 559 -0.60 -6.65 -12.16
CA LEU A 559 -1.55 -6.51 -13.27
C LEU A 559 -1.16 -7.28 -14.54
N SER A 560 -1.15 -8.62 -14.47
CA SER A 560 -1.33 -9.52 -15.64
C SER A 560 -1.63 -10.98 -15.23
N GLU A 561 -2.36 -11.73 -16.06
CA GLU A 561 -2.45 -13.20 -15.96
C GLU A 561 -1.07 -13.85 -16.13
N GLY A 562 -0.57 -14.53 -15.10
CA GLY A 562 0.68 -15.31 -15.15
C GLY A 562 0.44 -16.81 -15.06
N HIS A 563 0.57 -17.54 -16.18
CA HIS A 563 0.73 -19.00 -16.16
C HIS A 563 2.19 -19.40 -15.91
N ARG A 564 2.45 -20.10 -14.80
CA ARG A 564 3.76 -20.68 -14.50
C ARG A 564 4.00 -21.92 -15.35
N LEU A 565 4.86 -21.81 -16.38
CA LEU A 565 5.46 -22.97 -17.04
C LEU A 565 6.81 -23.27 -16.39
N GLY A 566 6.94 -24.47 -15.82
CA GLY A 566 7.98 -24.86 -14.89
C GLY A 566 9.44 -24.54 -15.27
N GLY A 567 10.23 -24.25 -14.24
CA GLY A 567 11.69 -24.15 -14.27
C GLY A 567 12.21 -24.07 -12.83
N GLY A 568 13.19 -24.91 -12.48
CA GLY A 568 13.78 -24.94 -11.13
C GLY A 568 14.65 -23.72 -10.84
N SER A 569 14.78 -23.38 -9.54
CA SER A 569 15.61 -22.26 -9.05
C SER A 569 17.07 -22.40 -9.49
N ILE A 570 17.56 -21.40 -10.23
CA ILE A 570 18.96 -21.32 -10.66
C ILE A 570 19.73 -20.49 -9.61
N PRO A 571 20.86 -21.00 -9.08
CA PRO A 571 21.70 -20.24 -8.15
C PRO A 571 22.20 -18.91 -8.76
N MET A 572 22.21 -17.83 -7.97
CA MET A 572 22.56 -16.46 -8.39
C MET A 572 23.89 -16.32 -9.16
N HIS A 573 24.93 -17.07 -8.78
CA HIS A 573 26.22 -17.08 -9.49
C HIS A 573 26.11 -17.69 -10.88
N GLU A 574 25.24 -18.70 -11.04
CA GLU A 574 24.98 -19.38 -12.29
C GLU A 574 24.08 -18.52 -13.19
N ALA A 575 23.13 -17.77 -12.63
CA ALA A 575 22.36 -16.76 -13.36
C ALA A 575 23.24 -15.61 -13.87
N ARG A 576 24.17 -15.09 -13.04
CA ARG A 576 25.17 -14.08 -13.45
C ARG A 576 26.13 -14.63 -14.51
N ARG A 577 26.55 -15.90 -14.39
CA ARG A 577 27.36 -16.58 -15.41
C ARG A 577 26.59 -16.75 -16.71
N LEU A 578 25.33 -17.17 -16.67
CA LEU A 578 24.46 -17.33 -17.84
C LEU A 578 24.15 -15.98 -18.50
N ALA A 579 23.95 -14.91 -17.73
CA ALA A 579 23.76 -13.55 -18.23
C ALA A 579 25.04 -12.99 -18.89
N ARG A 580 26.21 -13.24 -18.29
CA ARG A 580 27.52 -12.86 -18.86
C ARG A 580 27.84 -13.68 -20.11
N VAL A 581 27.60 -15.00 -20.08
CA VAL A 581 27.73 -15.90 -21.24
C VAL A 581 26.71 -15.53 -22.33
N ALA A 582 25.52 -15.03 -22.00
CA ALA A 582 24.55 -14.52 -22.97
C ALA A 582 24.92 -13.13 -23.52
N ALA A 583 25.63 -12.29 -22.75
CA ALA A 583 26.20 -11.03 -23.20
C ALA A 583 27.46 -11.25 -24.08
N GLU A 584 28.29 -12.23 -23.75
CA GLU A 584 29.46 -12.68 -24.52
C GLU A 584 29.04 -13.47 -25.78
N LYS A 585 27.96 -14.28 -25.72
CA LYS A 585 27.32 -14.89 -26.91
C LYS A 585 26.72 -13.83 -27.83
N ARG A 586 26.24 -12.70 -27.29
CA ARG A 586 25.84 -11.52 -28.09
C ARG A 586 27.04 -10.81 -28.73
N GLN A 587 28.25 -11.02 -28.25
CA GLN A 587 29.51 -10.59 -28.87
C GLN A 587 30.06 -11.58 -29.91
N THR A 588 29.71 -12.88 -29.83
CA THR A 588 30.33 -13.97 -30.61
C THR A 588 29.42 -14.74 -31.57
N LEU A 589 28.10 -14.54 -31.57
CA LEU A 589 27.16 -15.20 -32.50
C LEU A 589 27.07 -14.49 -33.87
N SER A 590 28.24 -14.29 -34.50
CA SER A 590 28.37 -14.16 -35.95
C SER A 590 28.31 -15.51 -36.68
N SER A 591 27.82 -16.58 -36.05
CA SER A 591 27.83 -17.91 -36.65
C SER A 591 26.66 -18.78 -36.17
N GLY A 592 25.69 -18.97 -37.07
CA GLY A 592 25.07 -20.28 -37.27
C GLY A 592 23.86 -20.65 -36.41
N SER A 593 22.81 -21.04 -37.14
CA SER A 593 21.64 -21.86 -36.75
C SER A 593 20.77 -21.36 -35.61
N GLY A 594 19.64 -20.75 -36.02
CA GLY A 594 18.49 -20.58 -35.16
C GLY A 594 17.59 -21.81 -35.10
N GLN A 595 16.64 -21.76 -34.19
CA GLN A 595 15.32 -22.32 -34.40
C GLN A 595 14.29 -21.34 -33.85
N ARG A 596 13.37 -20.92 -34.73
CA ARG A 596 12.34 -19.89 -34.56
C ARG A 596 10.97 -20.54 -34.34
N LEU A 597 10.07 -19.80 -33.70
CA LEU A 597 8.64 -19.82 -34.01
C LEU A 597 8.20 -18.38 -34.39
N GLY A 598 7.72 -18.21 -35.62
CA GLY A 598 6.87 -17.08 -36.08
C GLY A 598 7.57 -15.88 -36.75
N GLY A 599 7.47 -15.76 -38.09
CA GLY A 599 7.74 -14.49 -38.82
C GLY A 599 8.24 -14.67 -40.27
N ALA A 600 7.45 -14.15 -41.23
CA ALA A 600 7.48 -14.37 -42.69
C ALA A 600 8.86 -14.33 -43.40
N THR A 601 8.97 -15.10 -44.49
CA THR A 601 10.20 -15.34 -45.28
C THR A 601 10.63 -14.13 -46.14
N PRO A 602 11.93 -13.77 -46.16
CA PRO A 602 12.48 -12.81 -47.12
C PRO A 602 12.40 -13.31 -48.58
N ARG A 603 12.28 -12.38 -49.54
CA ARG A 603 12.23 -12.71 -50.98
C ARG A 603 13.59 -13.22 -51.49
N PRO A 604 13.62 -14.10 -52.51
CA PRO A 604 14.87 -14.68 -53.02
C PRO A 604 15.84 -13.58 -53.50
N GLY A 605 17.05 -13.53 -52.92
CA GLY A 605 18.14 -12.63 -53.33
C GLY A 605 18.52 -11.53 -52.34
N GLN A 606 17.81 -11.36 -51.21
CA GLN A 606 18.23 -10.42 -50.15
C GLN A 606 19.25 -11.04 -49.19
N ASP A 607 20.34 -10.31 -48.91
CA ASP A 607 21.34 -10.70 -47.92
C ASP A 607 20.77 -10.58 -46.49
N ILE A 608 20.58 -11.73 -45.87
CA ILE A 608 20.03 -11.89 -44.52
C ILE A 608 20.90 -11.18 -43.46
N ARG A 609 22.21 -11.01 -43.70
CA ARG A 609 23.09 -10.28 -42.77
C ARG A 609 22.79 -8.79 -42.74
N ASN A 610 22.44 -8.20 -43.88
CA ASN A 610 22.08 -6.77 -43.98
C ASN A 610 20.68 -6.51 -43.40
N VAL A 611 19.72 -7.43 -43.60
CA VAL A 611 18.37 -7.32 -43.03
C VAL A 611 18.37 -7.40 -41.48
N ILE A 612 19.30 -8.16 -40.90
CA ILE A 612 19.44 -8.35 -39.44
C ILE A 612 20.31 -7.26 -38.80
N GLY A 613 21.40 -6.83 -39.48
CA GLY A 613 22.18 -5.65 -39.07
C GLY A 613 21.30 -4.41 -38.99
N ASP A 614 20.45 -4.20 -39.99
CA ASP A 614 19.48 -3.11 -40.03
C ASP A 614 18.46 -3.16 -38.88
N ALA A 615 18.12 -4.33 -38.32
CA ALA A 615 17.11 -4.45 -37.26
C ALA A 615 17.66 -4.08 -35.86
N VAL A 616 18.95 -4.31 -35.61
CA VAL A 616 19.64 -3.94 -34.37
C VAL A 616 20.06 -2.47 -34.41
N GLU A 617 20.56 -1.99 -35.55
CA GLU A 617 20.78 -0.55 -35.77
C GLU A 617 19.46 0.23 -35.72
N ARG A 618 18.35 -0.35 -36.19
CA ARG A 618 17.01 0.21 -35.96
C ARG A 618 16.68 0.30 -34.48
N ARG A 619 16.99 -0.70 -33.63
CA ARG A 619 16.64 -0.65 -32.19
C ARG A 619 17.42 0.42 -31.41
N ASN A 620 18.70 0.63 -31.72
CA ASN A 620 19.49 1.73 -31.15
C ASN A 620 19.17 3.10 -31.80
N ARG A 621 18.80 3.14 -33.09
CA ARG A 621 18.23 4.36 -33.73
C ARG A 621 16.81 4.69 -33.26
N THR A 622 16.03 3.71 -32.80
CA THR A 622 14.63 3.91 -32.34
C THR A 622 14.57 4.67 -31.02
N LEU A 623 15.67 4.72 -30.25
CA LEU A 623 15.81 5.54 -29.04
C LEU A 623 16.45 6.92 -29.30
N GLN A 624 16.76 7.28 -30.56
CA GLN A 624 17.16 8.66 -30.96
C GLN A 624 15.94 9.57 -31.18
N GLY A 625 14.98 9.55 -30.27
CA GLY A 625 13.89 10.52 -30.27
C GLY A 625 13.46 10.85 -28.86
N CYS A 626 14.35 11.54 -28.18
CA CYS A 626 13.99 12.47 -27.12
C CYS A 626 14.10 13.87 -27.73
N ALA A 627 13.14 14.76 -27.43
CA ALA A 627 13.12 16.12 -27.96
C ALA A 627 14.12 17.06 -27.24
N ASN A 628 14.66 16.66 -26.09
CA ASN A 628 15.50 17.49 -25.22
C ASN A 628 16.84 17.94 -25.85
N ASP A 629 17.32 17.28 -26.90
CA ASP A 629 18.56 17.66 -27.60
C ASP A 629 18.32 18.58 -28.81
N ASN A 630 17.13 18.54 -29.41
CA ASN A 630 16.87 19.07 -30.77
C ASN A 630 15.74 20.12 -30.82
N GLN A 631 15.09 20.42 -29.70
CA GLN A 631 13.99 21.38 -29.61
C GLN A 631 14.27 22.44 -28.53
N THR A 632 13.75 23.63 -28.75
CA THR A 632 13.84 24.72 -27.76
C THR A 632 12.95 24.45 -26.56
N GLN A 633 13.24 25.08 -25.42
CA GLN A 633 12.44 24.94 -24.20
C GLN A 633 10.95 25.28 -24.44
N ASP A 634 10.67 26.26 -25.29
CA ASP A 634 9.31 26.68 -25.61
C ASP A 634 8.54 25.61 -26.41
N GLU A 635 9.21 24.95 -27.36
CA GLU A 635 8.64 23.85 -28.15
C GLU A 635 8.37 22.61 -27.29
N ILE A 636 9.28 22.28 -26.37
CA ILE A 636 9.14 21.21 -25.38
C ILE A 636 7.88 21.44 -24.53
N VAL A 637 7.73 22.67 -24.02
CA VAL A 637 6.55 23.06 -23.23
C VAL A 637 5.27 22.99 -24.07
N GLU A 638 5.30 23.38 -25.34
CA GLU A 638 4.13 23.35 -26.23
C GLU A 638 3.66 21.92 -26.55
N ILE A 639 4.59 21.00 -26.85
CA ILE A 639 4.28 19.58 -27.07
C ILE A 639 3.65 18.98 -25.82
N ALA A 640 4.25 19.24 -24.67
CA ALA A 640 3.76 18.77 -23.39
C ALA A 640 2.37 19.33 -23.05
N ASN A 641 2.13 20.62 -23.30
CA ASN A 641 0.84 21.27 -23.08
C ASN A 641 -0.25 20.74 -24.03
N THR A 642 0.11 20.29 -25.22
CA THR A 642 -0.83 19.66 -26.15
C THR A 642 -1.23 18.26 -25.67
N ALA A 643 -0.30 17.50 -25.11
CA ALA A 643 -0.61 16.22 -24.47
C ALA A 643 -1.56 16.39 -23.28
N THR A 644 -1.33 17.40 -22.42
CA THR A 644 -2.21 17.69 -21.28
C THR A 644 -3.59 18.21 -21.71
N ARG A 645 -3.69 19.07 -22.73
CA ARG A 645 -4.99 19.61 -23.20
C ARG A 645 -5.91 18.54 -23.80
N ASN A 646 -5.32 17.55 -24.45
CA ASN A 646 -6.05 16.44 -25.08
C ASN A 646 -6.20 15.23 -24.15
N GLY A 647 -5.62 15.31 -22.95
CA GLY A 647 -5.61 14.22 -21.98
C GLY A 647 -6.63 14.44 -20.87
N PHE A 648 -7.27 13.36 -20.42
CA PHE A 648 -8.02 13.38 -19.17
C PHE A 648 -7.04 13.30 -18.01
N ARG A 649 -7.14 14.22 -17.06
CA ARG A 649 -6.24 14.29 -15.90
C ARG A 649 -6.90 13.62 -14.72
N THR A 650 -6.24 12.61 -14.16
CA THR A 650 -6.58 12.00 -12.88
C THR A 650 -5.53 12.38 -11.87
N GLN A 651 -5.93 12.65 -10.63
CA GLN A 651 -4.95 12.76 -9.57
C GLN A 651 -4.26 11.40 -9.40
N ALA A 652 -3.01 11.41 -8.95
CA ALA A 652 -2.35 10.18 -8.60
C ALA A 652 -3.01 9.68 -7.31
N ASP A 653 -3.98 8.80 -7.47
CA ASP A 653 -4.39 7.88 -6.41
C ASP A 653 -3.27 6.85 -6.36
N GLU A 654 -2.48 6.87 -5.29
CA GLU A 654 -1.40 5.91 -5.14
C GLU A 654 -1.56 5.18 -3.82
N ASP A 655 -1.95 3.91 -3.94
CA ASP A 655 -1.64 2.85 -2.99
C ASP A 655 -0.13 2.60 -3.09
N ALA A 656 0.64 3.09 -2.12
CA ALA A 656 2.11 3.19 -2.26
C ALA A 656 2.90 2.64 -1.08
N ALA A 657 2.27 1.88 -0.18
CA ALA A 657 2.96 1.44 1.02
C ALA A 657 3.88 0.23 0.75
N ASN A 658 3.42 -0.92 0.28
CA ASN A 658 4.10 -2.23 0.43
C ASN A 658 5.19 -2.56 -0.58
N ASP A 659 5.03 -2.16 -1.83
CA ASP A 659 6.08 -2.35 -2.82
C ASP A 659 7.23 -1.35 -2.68
N ALA A 660 7.03 -0.28 -1.88
CA ALA A 660 8.11 0.54 -1.35
C ALA A 660 9.03 -0.26 -0.42
N ALA A 661 8.48 -1.19 0.40
CA ALA A 661 9.24 -2.01 1.35
C ALA A 661 10.22 -2.87 0.64
N ILE A 662 9.62 -3.63 -0.27
CA ILE A 662 10.24 -4.75 -0.90
C ILE A 662 11.28 -4.12 -1.79
N ALA A 663 10.93 -3.07 -2.53
CA ALA A 663 11.92 -2.39 -3.32
C ALA A 663 13.02 -1.70 -2.51
N GLN A 664 12.73 -1.06 -1.37
CA GLN A 664 13.75 -0.43 -0.53
C GLN A 664 14.70 -1.48 0.07
N VAL A 665 14.18 -2.59 0.58
CA VAL A 665 14.97 -3.71 1.11
C VAL A 665 15.74 -4.42 -0.01
N LEU A 666 15.11 -4.70 -1.15
CA LEU A 666 15.77 -5.31 -2.32
C LEU A 666 16.84 -4.38 -2.90
N TRP A 667 16.63 -3.06 -2.80
CA TRP A 667 17.57 -2.02 -3.18
C TRP A 667 18.72 -1.92 -2.19
N GLU A 668 18.47 -1.93 -0.87
CA GLU A 668 19.51 -1.99 0.17
C GLU A 668 20.39 -3.23 0.00
N ILE A 669 19.77 -4.40 -0.19
CA ILE A 669 20.48 -5.65 -0.52
C ILE A 669 21.23 -5.50 -1.86
N ALA A 670 20.70 -4.74 -2.83
CA ALA A 670 21.38 -4.54 -4.12
C ALA A 670 22.61 -3.66 -3.94
N GLN A 671 22.51 -2.63 -3.10
CA GLN A 671 23.61 -1.74 -2.77
C GLN A 671 24.70 -2.43 -1.96
N GLU A 672 24.33 -3.22 -0.94
CA GLU A 672 25.28 -3.97 -0.13
C GLU A 672 26.09 -4.96 -1.00
N GLU A 673 25.43 -5.64 -1.94
CA GLU A 673 26.12 -6.52 -2.90
C GLU A 673 27.01 -5.75 -3.89
N GLU A 674 26.56 -4.58 -4.37
CA GLU A 674 27.31 -3.76 -5.33
C GLU A 674 28.55 -3.11 -4.69
N LEU A 675 28.42 -2.65 -3.44
CA LEU A 675 29.52 -2.16 -2.59
C LEU A 675 30.51 -3.29 -2.24
N ALA A 676 30.03 -4.53 -2.09
CA ALA A 676 30.88 -5.70 -1.85
C ALA A 676 31.62 -6.21 -3.10
N GLU A 677 31.09 -5.97 -4.31
CA GLU A 677 31.66 -6.46 -5.58
C GLU A 677 32.72 -5.53 -6.23
N ASN A 678 32.95 -4.32 -5.70
CA ASN A 678 34.08 -3.45 -6.06
C ASN A 678 34.18 -3.13 -7.58
N ARG A 679 33.06 -2.80 -8.23
CA ARG A 679 33.03 -2.33 -9.63
C ARG A 679 32.97 -0.79 -9.70
N ALA A 680 33.41 -0.25 -10.85
CA ALA A 680 33.42 1.14 -11.38
C ALA A 680 32.58 2.22 -10.64
N PRO A 681 32.94 3.53 -10.71
CA PRO A 681 32.49 4.54 -9.75
C PRO A 681 30.96 4.67 -9.69
N TYR A 682 30.37 4.06 -8.66
CA TYR A 682 29.01 4.25 -8.21
C TYR A 682 28.78 5.75 -7.97
N MET A 683 27.79 6.35 -8.64
CA MET A 683 27.39 7.72 -8.34
C MET A 683 26.40 7.69 -7.17
N PRO A 684 26.80 8.18 -5.98
CA PRO A 684 25.93 8.19 -4.83
C PRO A 684 24.72 9.11 -5.08
N PRO A 685 23.58 8.87 -4.42
CA PRO A 685 22.45 9.78 -4.45
C PRO A 685 22.90 11.16 -3.95
N ASN A 686 23.11 12.12 -4.86
CA ASN A 686 23.43 13.48 -4.48
C ASN A 686 22.16 14.19 -4.06
N THR A 687 22.11 14.65 -2.81
CA THR A 687 21.19 15.71 -2.38
C THR A 687 21.44 16.95 -3.23
N ALA A 688 20.44 17.42 -3.95
CA ALA A 688 20.53 18.67 -4.69
C ALA A 688 20.64 19.86 -3.72
N SER A 689 21.86 20.35 -3.47
CA SER A 689 22.19 21.78 -3.36
C SER A 689 23.70 21.96 -3.17
N ASP A 690 24.44 22.06 -4.27
CA ASP A 690 25.75 22.70 -4.25
C ASP A 690 25.98 23.39 -5.59
N ALA A 691 25.25 24.49 -5.77
CA ALA A 691 25.49 25.46 -6.82
C ALA A 691 25.69 26.85 -6.19
N ASN A 692 26.61 26.97 -5.23
CA ASN A 692 27.30 28.24 -4.96
C ASN A 692 28.49 28.08 -4.00
N ARG A 693 29.69 27.71 -4.50
CA ARG A 693 30.95 28.04 -3.79
C ARG A 693 32.06 28.45 -4.75
N ASP A 694 32.55 29.65 -4.47
CA ASP A 694 33.63 30.42 -5.08
C ASP A 694 34.97 29.65 -5.11
N PRO A 695 35.75 29.68 -6.22
CA PRO A 695 36.93 28.84 -6.37
C PRO A 695 38.19 29.57 -5.87
N TYR A 696 38.35 29.77 -4.56
CA TYR A 696 39.67 30.09 -3.97
C TYR A 696 39.71 29.78 -2.46
N LYS A 697 40.03 28.53 -2.08
CA LYS A 697 40.84 28.17 -0.90
C LYS A 697 41.11 26.66 -0.82
N PRO A 698 42.28 26.22 -0.29
CA PRO A 698 42.71 24.83 -0.36
C PRO A 698 42.16 23.95 0.77
N SER A 699 41.94 22.67 0.43
CA SER A 699 41.44 21.59 1.27
C SER A 699 42.42 21.12 2.35
N MET A 700 41.92 20.81 3.54
CA MET A 700 42.65 20.03 4.55
C MET A 700 41.81 18.79 4.95
N ASN A 701 42.35 17.62 4.66
CA ASN A 701 41.82 16.30 5.00
C ASN A 701 41.97 16.02 6.51
N SER A 702 40.88 15.65 7.19
CA SER A 702 40.94 14.75 8.35
C SER A 702 39.57 14.13 8.58
N HIS A 703 39.38 12.84 8.27
CA HIS A 703 38.41 11.94 8.90
C HIS A 703 38.73 10.50 8.47
N LEU A 704 39.80 9.94 9.05
CA LEU A 704 40.18 8.53 8.89
C LEU A 704 40.77 7.95 10.19
N SER A 705 40.29 8.42 11.35
CA SER A 705 40.76 7.94 12.67
C SER A 705 39.68 7.47 13.65
N HIS A 706 38.41 7.35 13.24
CA HIS A 706 37.34 6.90 14.15
C HIS A 706 36.85 5.45 13.93
N LEU A 707 37.28 4.77 12.87
CA LEU A 707 36.79 3.41 12.55
C LEU A 707 37.69 2.25 13.03
N VAL A 708 38.82 2.53 13.69
CA VAL A 708 39.72 1.48 14.21
C VAL A 708 39.56 1.23 15.72
N LYS A 709 38.70 2.00 16.42
CA LYS A 709 38.51 1.88 17.89
C LYS A 709 37.29 1.08 18.36
N MET A 710 36.41 0.61 17.48
CA MET A 710 35.24 -0.18 17.88
C MET A 710 35.39 -1.71 17.80
N CYS A 711 36.52 -2.24 17.30
CA CYS A 711 36.73 -3.70 17.19
C CYS A 711 37.50 -4.35 18.36
N ALA A 712 37.75 -3.62 19.45
CA ALA A 712 38.52 -4.13 20.61
C ALA A 712 37.74 -4.12 21.94
N MET A 713 36.41 -4.29 21.90
CA MET A 713 35.55 -4.47 23.09
C MET A 713 34.70 -5.75 23.02
N ALA A 714 35.27 -6.87 22.55
CA ALA A 714 34.55 -8.15 22.49
C ALA A 714 35.35 -9.36 23.02
N THR A 715 36.50 -9.17 23.67
CA THR A 715 37.26 -10.27 24.28
C THR A 715 37.73 -9.85 25.68
N GLY A 716 36.98 -10.29 26.69
CA GLY A 716 37.30 -10.04 28.09
C GLY A 716 38.64 -10.67 28.48
N VAL A 717 39.68 -9.83 28.60
CA VAL A 717 40.92 -10.15 29.30
C VAL A 717 41.32 -8.93 30.13
N ARG A 718 41.35 -9.10 31.46
CA ARG A 718 41.90 -8.13 32.42
C ARG A 718 43.41 -8.04 32.23
N ILE A 719 43.95 -6.83 32.03
CA ILE A 719 45.35 -6.53 32.31
C ILE A 719 45.41 -5.22 33.09
N GLU A 720 46.12 -5.29 34.22
CA GLU A 720 46.27 -4.26 35.25
C GLU A 720 46.98 -3.00 34.78
N ALA A 721 46.67 -1.90 35.47
CA ALA A 721 47.23 -0.58 35.26
C ALA A 721 48.73 -0.51 35.63
N SER A 722 49.50 0.21 34.79
CA SER A 722 50.66 0.97 35.27
C SER A 722 50.74 2.28 34.49
N THR A 723 50.63 3.36 35.25
CA THR A 723 51.01 4.74 34.95
C THR A 723 52.39 4.82 34.30
N ASP A 724 52.56 5.61 33.23
CA ASP A 724 53.49 6.75 33.22
C ASP A 724 53.60 7.47 31.87
N LEU A 725 53.82 8.79 31.98
CA LEU A 725 54.50 9.69 31.02
C LEU A 725 53.71 10.28 29.84
N VAL A 726 52.93 11.31 30.18
CA VAL A 726 52.90 12.57 29.43
C VAL A 726 54.28 13.24 29.51
N LYS A 727 54.92 13.53 28.38
CA LYS A 727 55.60 14.83 28.12
C LYS A 727 56.29 14.90 26.76
N SER A 728 56.08 16.07 26.16
CA SER A 728 56.92 16.75 25.17
C SER A 728 56.83 16.25 23.72
N TYR A 729 56.84 17.08 22.69
CA TYR A 729 56.52 18.48 22.42
C TYR A 729 56.84 18.62 20.91
N ARG A 730 56.03 19.38 20.17
CA ARG A 730 56.35 20.18 18.97
C ARG A 730 57.57 19.79 18.10
N GLN A 731 57.36 19.67 16.79
CA GLN A 731 57.70 20.73 15.83
C GLN A 731 57.33 20.34 14.38
N ASP A 732 56.49 21.19 13.79
CA ASP A 732 56.48 21.68 12.40
C ASP A 732 56.59 20.68 11.22
N LEU A 733 55.43 20.30 10.66
CA LEU A 733 55.03 20.53 9.26
C LEU A 733 53.54 20.20 9.03
#